data_AF-A0A8H6KS60-F1
#
_entry.id   AF-A0A8H6KS60-F1
#
_cell.length_a   1.000
_cell.length_b   1.000
_cell.length_c   1.000
_cell.angle_alpha   90.00
_cell.angle_beta   90.00
_cell.angle_gamma   90.00
#
_symmetry.space_group_name_H-M   'P 1'
#
loop_
_entity.id
_entity.type
_entity.pdbx_description
1 polymer ?
#
loop_
_entity_poly.entity_id
_entity_poly.type
_entity_poly.pdbx_seq_one_letter_code
_entity_poly.pdbx_strand_id
1 'polypeptide(L)'
;MPAKSFADSTLLPQPQPQPQRREWRRPLVFGVLLFLVWTWKLSEWFHSRSAILHPDGKQDLSVYTDWDDVPTSEKLRWVRCAITGFPSTPEYLCARLTVPMDYQRPLNQSADNPKVHIAMVLLPALGHGLDTGRFSESPLLVNPGGPGGAGTLFIQPPIGPTVQTAAGVKLDLIGFDPRGIGHTVPRADCFTRTEGSEDPSKEAKTVGAMNRLAWMATVHDVGLPNGTNEAMDALAHRARAVSKLCKLKDNDESGFRYMATPNVAADMKSIIDAHDGWLEENGFETVALGARLRSPSEAAPPSTKGKLVYWGFSYGTLLGQTFAAMYPDSVGRLILDGVVNSHTYDRPTWWVSTMRDSDAVLDKFFYYCHLAKEACPLHRDGDEGPSDVVERYQHVMRTLRAQPILAVSDITNTPVMLLEADLKRAMFVGLYSPVKLFPLMAMIFDKLYAGYDLGSFDGVGAWPTLMCHTDLGFPYFPEESQPAIGCSDQQVKRNATLEELYKETSKYTSFADVLISLMISCEGWDIEAKFPRPDWDANFQSPDPVNTSFPILFAGNTHDNVTPLKAAVDMSQNFVSAGVFELEAEGHTTMATVSACAVKKIHDYLHKGIVPPHPAIAADGTLSGWDKCPPDEQPWKPFGARAHMQAEQVRTLQAFRDVHAEIVRRLAPPTKFRLFDY
;
A
#
# COMPACT_ATOMS: atom_id res chain seq x y z
N MET A 1 74.21 -2.83 25.16
CA MET A 1 75.51 -3.18 24.53
C MET A 1 75.73 -4.70 24.69
N PRO A 2 76.47 -5.40 23.81
CA PRO A 2 75.81 -6.07 22.68
C PRO A 2 76.28 -7.52 22.36
N ALA A 3 75.72 -8.09 21.27
CA ALA A 3 76.33 -9.04 20.32
C ALA A 3 76.66 -10.53 20.68
N LYS A 4 75.97 -11.43 19.95
CA LYS A 4 76.42 -12.64 19.19
C LYS A 4 77.71 -13.43 19.53
N SER A 5 77.58 -14.76 19.56
CA SER A 5 78.49 -15.80 18.96
C SER A 5 77.72 -17.16 18.90
N PHE A 6 77.63 -17.93 17.79
CA PHE A 6 78.54 -18.98 17.28
C PHE A 6 79.18 -19.91 18.36
N ALA A 7 79.27 -21.25 18.26
CA ALA A 7 78.73 -22.30 17.35
C ALA A 7 79.00 -23.72 18.01
N ASP A 8 78.97 -24.95 17.44
CA ASP A 8 78.72 -25.51 16.08
C ASP A 8 78.44 -27.06 16.10
N SER A 9 78.16 -27.66 14.92
CA SER A 9 78.37 -29.04 14.40
C SER A 9 78.14 -30.37 15.18
N THR A 10 77.10 -31.11 14.74
CA THR A 10 77.03 -32.53 14.24
C THR A 10 77.81 -33.72 14.84
N LEU A 11 77.11 -34.86 15.06
CA LEU A 11 77.27 -36.15 14.32
C LEU A 11 76.22 -37.24 14.74
N LEU A 12 76.13 -38.35 13.99
CA LEU A 12 75.06 -39.39 14.05
C LEU A 12 75.48 -40.71 14.73
N PRO A 13 74.51 -41.55 15.14
CA PRO A 13 74.42 -42.90 14.53
C PRO A 13 72.98 -43.39 14.20
N GLN A 14 72.89 -44.50 13.45
CA GLN A 14 71.66 -45.19 12.99
C GLN A 14 71.55 -46.63 13.59
N PRO A 15 70.41 -47.35 13.46
CA PRO A 15 69.83 -48.08 14.60
C PRO A 15 69.88 -49.62 14.55
N GLN A 16 69.30 -50.25 15.58
CA GLN A 16 68.77 -51.62 15.55
C GLN A 16 67.28 -51.67 15.99
N PRO A 17 66.51 -52.73 15.60
CA PRO A 17 65.05 -52.66 15.55
C PRO A 17 64.30 -53.22 16.78
N GLN A 18 63.07 -52.76 16.98
CA GLN A 18 62.03 -53.40 17.80
C GLN A 18 60.67 -53.40 17.08
N PRO A 19 59.73 -54.31 17.43
CA PRO A 19 58.68 -54.74 16.51
C PRO A 19 57.46 -53.81 16.40
N GLN A 20 56.81 -53.86 15.23
CA GLN A 20 55.62 -53.07 14.90
C GLN A 20 54.40 -53.38 15.78
N ARG A 21 53.87 -52.38 16.49
CA ARG A 21 52.43 -52.31 16.78
C ARG A 21 51.76 -51.52 15.66
N ARG A 22 50.87 -52.18 14.91
CA ARG A 22 50.28 -51.67 13.66
C ARG A 22 49.10 -50.73 13.96
N GLU A 23 49.28 -49.41 13.78
CA GLU A 23 48.27 -48.37 14.09
C GLU A 23 47.03 -48.39 13.17
N TRP A 24 46.15 -49.37 13.31
CA TRP A 24 44.89 -49.42 12.54
C TRP A 24 43.85 -48.34 12.93
N ARG A 25 44.07 -47.57 14.01
CA ARG A 25 43.09 -46.58 14.51
C ARG A 25 42.98 -45.32 13.65
N ARG A 26 44.05 -44.89 12.98
CA ARG A 26 44.03 -43.67 12.14
C ARG A 26 43.24 -43.82 10.82
N PRO A 27 43.48 -44.84 9.97
CA PRO A 27 42.72 -44.98 8.73
C PRO A 27 41.23 -45.28 8.96
N LEU A 28 40.87 -45.97 10.05
CA LEU A 28 39.48 -46.29 10.35
C LEU A 28 38.65 -45.02 10.69
N VAL A 29 39.22 -44.09 11.46
CA VAL A 29 38.55 -42.82 11.80
C VAL A 29 38.40 -41.93 10.55
N PHE A 30 39.42 -41.85 9.70
CA PHE A 30 39.30 -41.14 8.41
C PHE A 30 38.26 -41.79 7.48
N GLY A 31 38.20 -43.12 7.43
CA GLY A 31 37.18 -43.85 6.68
C GLY A 31 35.75 -43.58 7.16
N VAL A 32 35.52 -43.55 8.49
CA VAL A 32 34.22 -43.22 9.08
C VAL A 32 33.84 -41.75 8.84
N LEU A 33 34.78 -40.81 8.99
CA LEU A 33 34.51 -39.38 8.71
C LEU A 33 34.20 -39.14 7.23
N LEU A 34 34.96 -39.74 6.31
CA LEU A 34 34.66 -39.68 4.87
C LEU A 34 33.32 -40.33 4.56
N PHE A 35 33.00 -41.50 5.14
CA PHE A 35 31.69 -42.14 4.95
C PHE A 35 30.55 -41.24 5.45
N LEU A 36 30.67 -40.65 6.65
CA LEU A 36 29.65 -39.74 7.19
C LEU A 36 29.45 -38.51 6.30
N VAL A 37 30.52 -37.83 5.88
CA VAL A 37 30.45 -36.67 4.97
C VAL A 37 29.86 -37.08 3.61
N TRP A 38 30.21 -38.27 3.09
CA TRP A 38 29.67 -38.76 1.82
C TRP A 38 28.19 -39.16 1.94
N THR A 39 27.76 -39.78 3.04
CA THR A 39 26.33 -40.03 3.32
C THR A 39 25.54 -38.75 3.55
N TRP A 40 26.14 -37.71 4.13
CA TRP A 40 25.49 -36.41 4.30
C TRP A 40 25.35 -35.68 2.96
N LYS A 41 26.40 -35.66 2.11
CA LYS A 41 26.32 -35.13 0.74
C LYS A 41 25.39 -35.95 -0.16
N LEU A 42 25.31 -37.28 0.00
CA LEU A 42 24.27 -38.09 -0.63
C LEU A 42 22.88 -37.74 -0.08
N SER A 43 22.74 -37.51 1.22
CA SER A 43 21.45 -37.09 1.81
C SER A 43 20.98 -35.77 1.21
N GLU A 44 21.84 -34.75 1.12
CA GLU A 44 21.52 -33.50 0.42
C GLU A 44 21.19 -33.72 -1.06
N TRP A 45 21.97 -34.55 -1.78
CA TRP A 45 21.76 -34.83 -3.21
C TRP A 45 20.46 -35.61 -3.48
N PHE A 46 20.09 -36.54 -2.59
CA PHE A 46 18.82 -37.24 -2.65
C PHE A 46 17.66 -36.37 -2.17
N HIS A 47 17.80 -35.54 -1.12
CA HIS A 47 16.73 -34.63 -0.67
C HIS A 47 16.42 -33.57 -1.75
N SER A 48 17.45 -32.96 -2.34
CA SER A 48 17.30 -31.97 -3.42
C SER A 48 16.75 -32.53 -4.74
N ARG A 49 16.78 -33.85 -4.95
CA ARG A 49 16.15 -34.53 -6.11
C ARG A 49 14.82 -35.22 -5.80
N SER A 50 14.61 -35.70 -4.58
CA SER A 50 13.34 -36.32 -4.17
C SER A 50 12.19 -35.31 -4.09
N ALA A 51 12.51 -34.02 -3.97
CA ALA A 51 11.55 -32.93 -4.05
C ALA A 51 10.91 -32.72 -5.45
N ILE A 52 11.33 -33.47 -6.49
CA ILE A 52 10.96 -33.20 -7.89
C ILE A 52 10.14 -34.35 -8.53
N LEU A 53 10.22 -35.59 -8.02
CA LEU A 53 9.56 -36.75 -8.65
C LEU A 53 9.04 -37.78 -7.62
N HIS A 54 7.76 -37.70 -7.27
CA HIS A 54 6.74 -38.75 -7.52
C HIS A 54 5.39 -38.39 -6.85
N PRO A 55 4.24 -38.87 -7.38
CA PRO A 55 2.91 -38.65 -6.80
C PRO A 55 2.62 -39.61 -5.62
N ASP A 56 1.42 -39.47 -5.04
CA ASP A 56 0.85 -40.29 -3.95
C ASP A 56 1.50 -40.14 -2.57
N GLY A 57 1.27 -38.98 -1.95
CA GLY A 57 1.49 -38.72 -0.54
C GLY A 57 1.28 -37.25 -0.22
N LYS A 58 0.29 -36.91 0.61
CA LYS A 58 0.02 -35.51 0.99
C LYS A 58 1.22 -34.95 1.75
N GLN A 59 2.03 -34.12 1.09
CA GLN A 59 3.04 -33.32 1.79
C GLN A 59 2.34 -32.21 2.57
N ASP A 60 2.69 -32.09 3.84
CA ASP A 60 2.30 -30.95 4.67
C ASP A 60 3.20 -29.78 4.28
N LEU A 61 2.79 -29.02 3.27
CA LEU A 61 3.53 -27.87 2.73
C LEU A 61 3.66 -26.81 3.82
N SER A 62 4.89 -26.57 4.28
CA SER A 62 5.20 -25.67 5.39
C SER A 62 4.56 -24.29 5.19
N VAL A 63 3.60 -23.97 6.05
CA VAL A 63 2.90 -22.68 6.03
C VAL A 63 3.76 -21.65 6.76
N TYR A 64 4.27 -20.69 6.00
CA TYR A 64 5.11 -19.61 6.53
C TYR A 64 4.29 -18.62 7.36
N THR A 65 4.76 -18.29 8.56
CA THR A 65 4.12 -17.33 9.48
C THR A 65 4.88 -16.02 9.63
N ASP A 66 6.16 -16.00 9.27
CA ASP A 66 7.00 -14.80 9.20
C ASP A 66 7.44 -14.56 7.74
N TRP A 67 7.64 -13.30 7.38
CA TRP A 67 8.15 -12.88 6.07
C TRP A 67 9.67 -12.97 5.96
N ASP A 68 10.38 -12.81 7.07
CA ASP A 68 11.83 -12.91 7.07
C ASP A 68 12.27 -14.37 6.75
N ASP A 69 11.43 -15.38 7.07
CA ASP A 69 11.58 -16.80 6.68
C ASP A 69 11.27 -17.10 5.19
N VAL A 70 10.46 -16.28 4.51
CA VAL A 70 10.07 -16.54 3.10
C VAL A 70 11.31 -16.40 2.20
N PRO A 71 11.65 -17.42 1.38
CA PRO A 71 12.88 -17.41 0.60
C PRO A 71 12.83 -16.39 -0.54
N THR A 72 13.92 -15.62 -0.70
CA THR A 72 14.10 -14.70 -1.83
C THR A 72 14.57 -15.46 -3.08
N SER A 73 14.12 -15.08 -4.27
CA SER A 73 14.57 -15.74 -5.50
C SER A 73 14.38 -14.89 -6.76
N GLU A 74 15.33 -15.00 -7.70
CA GLU A 74 15.31 -14.34 -9.02
C GLU A 74 14.32 -14.98 -10.02
N LYS A 75 13.70 -16.10 -9.62
CA LYS A 75 12.50 -16.66 -10.26
C LYS A 75 11.35 -16.66 -9.26
N LEU A 76 10.11 -16.47 -9.72
CA LEU A 76 8.96 -16.48 -8.83
C LEU A 76 8.78 -17.85 -8.17
N ARG A 77 8.65 -17.86 -6.84
CA ARG A 77 8.45 -19.06 -6.01
C ARG A 77 7.39 -18.79 -4.96
N TRP A 78 6.18 -19.29 -5.22
CA TRP A 78 5.08 -19.21 -4.27
C TRP A 78 5.19 -20.30 -3.20
N VAL A 79 5.11 -19.90 -1.93
CA VAL A 79 4.95 -20.78 -0.77
C VAL A 79 3.61 -20.51 -0.10
N ARG A 80 3.04 -21.48 0.62
CA ARG A 80 1.84 -21.23 1.44
C ARG A 80 2.21 -20.34 2.62
N CYS A 81 1.37 -19.37 2.96
CA CYS A 81 1.59 -18.51 4.13
C CYS A 81 0.30 -18.27 4.91
N ALA A 82 0.45 -18.14 6.24
CA ALA A 82 -0.65 -17.76 7.12
C ALA A 82 -0.71 -16.24 7.22
N ILE A 83 -1.84 -15.65 6.83
CA ILE A 83 -2.08 -14.23 7.08
C ILE A 83 -2.26 -14.04 8.60
N THR A 84 -1.41 -13.21 9.20
CA THR A 84 -1.45 -12.95 10.65
C THR A 84 -2.78 -12.34 11.06
N GLY A 85 -3.36 -12.85 12.16
CA GLY A 85 -4.73 -12.54 12.58
C GLY A 85 -5.84 -13.33 11.88
N PHE A 86 -5.56 -13.98 10.73
CA PHE A 86 -6.51 -14.80 9.97
C PHE A 86 -6.00 -16.25 9.75
N PRO A 87 -5.73 -17.02 10.81
CA PRO A 87 -5.10 -18.35 10.71
C PRO A 87 -5.94 -19.42 9.97
N SER A 88 -7.18 -19.10 9.58
CA SER A 88 -8.10 -20.00 8.87
C SER A 88 -8.24 -19.70 7.38
N THR A 89 -7.28 -19.00 6.75
CA THR A 89 -7.24 -18.75 5.29
C THR A 89 -6.09 -19.50 4.60
N PRO A 90 -6.17 -20.83 4.42
CA PRO A 90 -5.07 -21.67 3.91
C PRO A 90 -4.80 -21.55 2.41
N GLU A 91 -5.48 -20.63 1.72
CA GLU A 91 -5.44 -20.47 0.25
C GLU A 91 -4.44 -19.38 -0.20
N TYR A 92 -3.97 -18.53 0.70
CA TYR A 92 -3.00 -17.48 0.39
C TYR A 92 -1.59 -18.03 0.15
N LEU A 93 -0.93 -17.47 -0.86
CA LEU A 93 0.45 -17.76 -1.22
C LEU A 93 1.32 -16.51 -1.06
N CYS A 94 2.58 -16.67 -0.63
CA CYS A 94 3.55 -15.59 -0.49
C CYS A 94 4.80 -15.87 -1.35
N ALA A 95 5.48 -14.80 -1.80
CA ALA A 95 6.75 -14.87 -2.51
C ALA A 95 7.61 -13.61 -2.24
N ARG A 96 8.94 -13.73 -2.37
CA ARG A 96 9.87 -12.59 -2.37
C ARG A 96 10.69 -12.60 -3.67
N LEU A 97 10.22 -11.85 -4.67
CA LEU A 97 10.83 -11.80 -6.01
C LEU A 97 12.05 -10.86 -6.02
N THR A 98 13.20 -11.38 -6.43
CA THR A 98 14.45 -10.61 -6.51
C THR A 98 14.54 -9.87 -7.84
N VAL A 99 14.65 -8.54 -7.78
CA VAL A 99 14.73 -7.63 -8.93
C VAL A 99 15.96 -6.70 -8.80
N PRO A 100 16.43 -6.05 -9.87
CA PRO A 100 17.50 -5.05 -9.78
C PRO A 100 17.09 -3.88 -8.88
N MET A 101 17.94 -3.50 -7.92
CA MET A 101 17.77 -2.21 -7.23
C MET A 101 17.96 -1.06 -8.22
N ASP A 102 18.92 -1.21 -9.13
CA ASP A 102 19.29 -0.27 -10.17
C ASP A 102 19.10 -0.94 -11.54
N TYR A 103 18.07 -0.54 -12.28
CA TYR A 103 17.77 -1.13 -13.60
C TYR A 103 18.83 -0.81 -14.68
N GLN A 104 19.76 0.11 -14.42
CA GLN A 104 20.92 0.35 -15.28
C GLN A 104 22.07 -0.64 -14.96
N ARG A 105 21.97 -1.42 -13.87
CA ARG A 105 22.89 -2.50 -13.45
C ARG A 105 22.11 -3.82 -13.21
N PRO A 106 21.54 -4.45 -14.25
CA PRO A 106 20.70 -5.64 -14.11
C PRO A 106 21.45 -6.85 -13.52
N LEU A 107 20.69 -7.76 -12.88
CA LEU A 107 21.21 -8.91 -12.11
C LEU A 107 22.08 -9.87 -12.94
N ASN A 108 21.85 -9.95 -14.25
CA ASN A 108 22.59 -10.85 -15.14
C ASN A 108 24.01 -10.35 -15.51
N GLN A 109 24.38 -9.11 -15.16
CA GLN A 109 25.73 -8.57 -15.40
C GLN A 109 26.71 -8.89 -14.26
N SER A 110 26.25 -8.93 -13.02
CA SER A 110 27.03 -9.36 -11.86
C SER A 110 26.12 -9.88 -10.75
N ALA A 111 26.55 -10.95 -10.07
CA ALA A 111 25.88 -11.45 -8.88
C ALA A 111 25.89 -10.42 -7.72
N ASP A 112 26.89 -9.53 -7.71
CA ASP A 112 27.12 -8.48 -6.72
C ASP A 112 26.32 -7.19 -7.00
N ASN A 113 25.56 -7.12 -8.10
CA ASN A 113 24.69 -5.96 -8.37
C ASN A 113 23.61 -5.86 -7.29
N PRO A 114 23.33 -4.65 -6.76
CA PRO A 114 22.43 -4.47 -5.63
C PRO A 114 20.99 -4.87 -5.99
N LYS A 115 20.31 -5.51 -5.04
CA LYS A 115 19.04 -6.22 -5.26
C LYS A 115 17.93 -5.63 -4.40
N VAL A 116 16.70 -5.75 -4.89
CA VAL A 116 15.47 -5.55 -4.10
C VAL A 116 14.73 -6.88 -4.07
N HIS A 117 14.16 -7.25 -2.92
CA HIS A 117 13.36 -8.46 -2.77
C HIS A 117 11.89 -8.07 -2.54
N ILE A 118 11.14 -7.96 -3.63
CA ILE A 118 9.72 -7.54 -3.67
C ILE A 118 8.85 -8.60 -2.98
N ALA A 119 8.25 -8.23 -1.85
CA ALA A 119 7.27 -9.06 -1.16
C ALA A 119 5.93 -9.03 -1.90
N MET A 120 5.36 -10.21 -2.15
CA MET A 120 4.08 -10.36 -2.84
C MET A 120 3.23 -11.42 -2.17
N VAL A 121 1.93 -11.15 -2.07
CA VAL A 121 0.90 -12.12 -1.70
C VAL A 121 0.02 -12.37 -2.91
N LEU A 122 -0.41 -13.61 -3.10
CA LEU A 122 -1.37 -14.06 -4.10
C LEU A 122 -2.57 -14.68 -3.38
N LEU A 123 -3.76 -14.17 -3.70
CA LEU A 123 -5.06 -14.78 -3.43
C LEU A 123 -5.55 -15.47 -4.73
N PRO A 124 -5.53 -16.80 -4.81
CA PRO A 124 -6.06 -17.53 -5.96
C PRO A 124 -7.57 -17.29 -6.13
N ALA A 125 -8.08 -17.50 -7.34
CA ALA A 125 -9.51 -17.56 -7.61
C ALA A 125 -10.14 -18.89 -7.14
N LEU A 126 -11.48 -18.94 -7.09
CA LEU A 126 -12.20 -20.14 -6.69
C LEU A 126 -11.90 -21.33 -7.62
N GLY A 127 -11.19 -22.34 -7.10
CA GLY A 127 -10.77 -23.52 -7.85
C GLY A 127 -9.46 -23.35 -8.65
N HIS A 128 -8.65 -22.37 -8.28
CA HIS A 128 -7.23 -22.21 -8.64
C HIS A 128 -6.34 -22.57 -7.43
N GLY A 129 -5.01 -22.48 -7.57
CA GLY A 129 -4.04 -22.74 -6.51
C GLY A 129 -3.20 -23.99 -6.74
N LEU A 130 -2.11 -24.14 -5.98
CA LEU A 130 -1.04 -25.13 -6.24
C LEU A 130 -1.58 -26.57 -6.37
N ASP A 131 -2.50 -26.97 -5.49
CA ASP A 131 -3.09 -28.32 -5.46
C ASP A 131 -3.98 -28.62 -6.69
N THR A 132 -4.44 -27.59 -7.38
CA THR A 132 -5.26 -27.71 -8.61
C THR A 132 -4.42 -27.64 -9.88
N GLY A 133 -3.17 -27.17 -9.78
CA GLY A 133 -2.32 -26.86 -10.93
C GLY A 133 -2.90 -25.80 -11.88
N ARG A 134 -3.86 -24.99 -11.44
CA ARG A 134 -4.59 -24.00 -12.26
C ARG A 134 -4.46 -22.60 -11.68
N PHE A 135 -4.24 -21.62 -12.56
CA PHE A 135 -4.14 -20.19 -12.27
C PHE A 135 -4.73 -19.35 -13.41
N SER A 136 -4.87 -18.04 -13.22
CA SER A 136 -5.18 -17.09 -14.28
C SER A 136 -4.00 -16.94 -15.25
N GLU A 137 -4.25 -16.68 -16.54
CA GLU A 137 -3.20 -16.34 -17.52
C GLU A 137 -2.46 -15.06 -17.14
N SER A 138 -3.16 -14.13 -16.49
CA SER A 138 -2.58 -12.92 -15.92
C SER A 138 -3.41 -12.54 -14.69
N PRO A 139 -2.80 -12.46 -13.50
CA PRO A 139 -3.49 -12.08 -12.27
C PRO A 139 -3.75 -10.57 -12.24
N LEU A 140 -4.78 -10.16 -11.50
CA LEU A 140 -4.99 -8.76 -11.18
C LEU A 140 -3.97 -8.30 -10.13
N LEU A 141 -2.98 -7.52 -10.56
CA LEU A 141 -2.04 -6.86 -9.66
C LEU A 141 -2.72 -5.61 -9.07
N VAL A 142 -2.61 -5.38 -7.76
CA VAL A 142 -3.23 -4.21 -7.10
C VAL A 142 -2.26 -3.41 -6.24
N ASN A 143 -2.50 -2.11 -6.17
CA ASN A 143 -1.76 -1.18 -5.31
C ASN A 143 -2.72 -0.19 -4.61
N PRO A 144 -2.64 -0.04 -3.28
CA PRO A 144 -3.53 0.84 -2.50
C PRO A 144 -3.21 2.34 -2.59
N GLY A 145 -2.06 2.71 -3.16
CA GLY A 145 -1.60 4.09 -3.18
C GLY A 145 -0.82 4.52 -1.93
N GLY A 146 -1.17 5.69 -1.38
CA GLY A 146 -0.37 6.42 -0.39
C GLY A 146 0.34 7.64 -0.99
N PRO A 147 1.63 7.56 -1.40
CA PRO A 147 2.52 6.40 -1.37
C PRO A 147 2.84 5.92 0.06
N GLY A 148 3.42 4.73 0.17
CA GLY A 148 3.67 4.05 1.46
C GLY A 148 2.71 2.90 1.79
N GLY A 149 1.63 2.72 1.00
CA GLY A 149 0.65 1.65 1.22
C GLY A 149 1.16 0.27 0.79
N ALA A 150 1.22 -0.67 1.73
CA ALA A 150 1.61 -2.06 1.50
C ALA A 150 0.50 -2.87 0.80
N GLY A 151 0.76 -3.35 -0.42
CA GLY A 151 -0.17 -4.18 -1.18
C GLY A 151 -0.38 -5.57 -0.56
N THR A 152 0.63 -6.11 0.14
CA THR A 152 0.51 -7.40 0.86
C THR A 152 -0.47 -7.32 2.03
N LEU A 153 -0.57 -6.16 2.70
CA LEU A 153 -1.58 -5.86 3.70
C LEU A 153 -2.95 -5.55 3.08
N PHE A 154 -2.96 -4.88 1.92
CA PHE A 154 -4.19 -4.47 1.24
C PHE A 154 -5.00 -5.65 0.72
N ILE A 155 -4.39 -6.76 0.28
CA ILE A 155 -5.16 -7.93 -0.18
C ILE A 155 -5.53 -8.93 0.92
N GLN A 156 -5.29 -8.61 2.18
CA GLN A 156 -5.77 -9.42 3.32
C GLN A 156 -7.31 -9.33 3.45
N PRO A 157 -7.94 -10.28 4.17
CA PRO A 157 -9.38 -10.24 4.40
C PRO A 157 -9.83 -8.97 5.16
N PRO A 158 -11.04 -8.44 4.87
CA PRO A 158 -11.94 -8.80 3.78
C PRO A 158 -11.64 -8.05 2.46
N ILE A 159 -10.63 -7.18 2.45
CA ILE A 159 -10.33 -6.24 1.35
C ILE A 159 -10.01 -6.98 0.05
N GLY A 160 -9.02 -7.87 0.06
CA GLY A 160 -8.66 -8.68 -1.12
C GLY A 160 -9.84 -9.49 -1.69
N PRO A 161 -10.54 -10.30 -0.88
CA PRO A 161 -11.73 -11.04 -1.33
C PRO A 161 -12.82 -10.16 -1.96
N THR A 162 -12.98 -8.91 -1.51
CA THR A 162 -13.95 -7.97 -2.09
C THR A 162 -13.47 -7.36 -3.40
N VAL A 163 -12.20 -6.95 -3.49
CA VAL A 163 -11.60 -6.50 -4.76
C VAL A 163 -11.66 -7.61 -5.79
N GLN A 164 -11.42 -8.86 -5.39
CA GLN A 164 -11.61 -10.05 -6.22
C GLN A 164 -13.10 -10.27 -6.60
N THR A 165 -14.04 -10.01 -5.69
CA THR A 165 -15.48 -10.09 -5.98
C THR A 165 -15.96 -8.98 -6.93
N ALA A 166 -15.38 -7.79 -6.84
CA ALA A 166 -15.64 -6.65 -7.71
C ALA A 166 -15.08 -6.85 -9.13
N ALA A 167 -13.83 -7.32 -9.20
CA ALA A 167 -13.16 -7.70 -10.44
C ALA A 167 -13.81 -8.93 -11.10
N GLY A 168 -14.33 -9.85 -10.29
CA GLY A 168 -14.95 -11.11 -10.68
C GLY A 168 -14.20 -12.30 -10.08
N VAL A 169 -14.91 -13.14 -9.30
CA VAL A 169 -14.38 -14.24 -8.43
C VAL A 169 -13.63 -15.39 -9.15
N LYS A 170 -13.30 -15.22 -10.44
CA LYS A 170 -12.59 -16.15 -11.32
C LYS A 170 -11.19 -15.64 -11.72
N LEU A 171 -10.72 -14.55 -11.09
CA LEU A 171 -9.44 -13.89 -11.36
C LEU A 171 -8.55 -13.96 -10.12
N ASP A 172 -7.32 -14.42 -10.30
CA ASP A 172 -6.28 -14.40 -9.27
C ASP A 172 -5.90 -12.95 -8.93
N LEU A 173 -5.62 -12.66 -7.66
CA LEU A 173 -5.32 -11.31 -7.17
C LEU A 173 -3.94 -11.28 -6.52
N ILE A 174 -3.03 -10.42 -6.99
CA ILE A 174 -1.72 -10.19 -6.36
C ILE A 174 -1.65 -8.81 -5.72
N GLY A 175 -1.32 -8.76 -4.44
CA GLY A 175 -0.91 -7.55 -3.74
C GLY A 175 0.60 -7.58 -3.52
N PHE A 176 1.31 -6.56 -3.99
CA PHE A 176 2.75 -6.44 -3.84
C PHE A 176 3.13 -5.19 -3.04
N ASP A 177 4.24 -5.28 -2.31
CA ASP A 177 4.82 -4.13 -1.63
C ASP A 177 5.90 -3.51 -2.52
N PRO A 178 5.76 -2.25 -2.97
CA PRO A 178 6.84 -1.58 -3.69
C PRO A 178 8.15 -1.53 -2.91
N ARG A 179 9.26 -1.34 -3.62
CA ARG A 179 10.58 -1.02 -3.05
C ARG A 179 10.49 0.03 -1.93
N GLY A 180 11.03 -0.30 -0.76
CA GLY A 180 10.98 0.53 0.45
C GLY A 180 9.72 0.37 1.33
N ILE A 181 8.62 -0.16 0.79
CA ILE A 181 7.35 -0.35 1.49
C ILE A 181 7.28 -1.77 2.08
N GLY A 182 6.47 -1.94 3.13
CA GLY A 182 5.92 -3.26 3.43
C GLY A 182 6.95 -4.26 3.98
N HIS A 183 6.87 -5.50 3.47
CA HIS A 183 7.84 -6.55 3.72
C HIS A 183 8.99 -6.58 2.68
N THR A 184 8.93 -5.73 1.65
CA THR A 184 10.00 -5.60 0.65
C THR A 184 11.26 -5.04 1.28
N VAL A 185 12.43 -5.61 0.92
CA VAL A 185 13.74 -5.17 1.42
C VAL A 185 14.67 -4.73 0.28
N PRO A 186 15.55 -3.72 0.49
CA PRO A 186 15.66 -2.87 1.68
C PRO A 186 14.40 -2.01 1.94
N ARG A 187 14.06 -1.83 3.22
CA ARG A 187 12.91 -1.02 3.67
C ARG A 187 13.33 0.45 3.77
N ALA A 188 12.37 1.36 3.55
CA ALA A 188 12.54 2.79 3.80
C ALA A 188 12.46 3.08 5.31
N ASP A 189 13.39 2.52 6.08
CA ASP A 189 13.48 2.70 7.52
C ASP A 189 14.66 3.63 7.84
N CYS A 190 14.42 4.70 8.59
CA CYS A 190 15.44 5.64 9.06
C CYS A 190 15.80 5.47 10.55
N PHE A 191 15.01 4.75 11.37
CA PHE A 191 15.20 4.64 12.82
C PHE A 191 15.97 3.38 13.31
N THR A 192 15.87 2.25 12.61
CA THR A 192 16.56 0.98 12.92
C THR A 192 18.04 1.04 12.53
N ARG A 193 18.93 1.03 13.53
CA ARG A 193 20.38 0.97 13.31
C ARG A 193 20.80 -0.42 12.81
N THR A 194 21.45 -0.47 11.65
CA THR A 194 22.22 -1.64 11.18
C THR A 194 23.65 -1.56 11.72
N GLU A 195 24.28 -2.72 11.94
CA GLU A 195 25.70 -2.83 12.30
C GLU A 195 26.40 -3.74 11.29
N GLY A 196 26.97 -3.12 10.24
CA GLY A 196 27.50 -3.84 9.07
C GLY A 196 26.45 -4.02 7.97
N SER A 197 26.71 -4.97 7.07
CA SER A 197 25.90 -5.27 5.87
C SER A 197 24.96 -6.47 6.06
N GLU A 198 24.49 -6.71 7.29
CA GLU A 198 23.55 -7.77 7.64
C GLU A 198 22.15 -7.20 7.95
N ASP A 199 21.11 -8.00 7.72
CA ASP A 199 19.71 -7.66 7.99
C ASP A 199 19.54 -7.37 9.50
N PRO A 200 18.97 -6.21 9.92
CA PRO A 200 19.00 -5.81 11.33
C PRO A 200 18.26 -6.80 12.24
N SER A 201 18.85 -7.08 13.41
CA SER A 201 18.32 -8.04 14.39
C SER A 201 16.93 -7.65 14.91
N LYS A 202 16.21 -8.60 15.52
CA LYS A 202 14.88 -8.34 16.10
C LYS A 202 14.93 -7.24 17.16
N GLU A 203 16.02 -7.17 17.93
CA GLU A 203 16.29 -6.13 18.92
C GLU A 203 16.52 -4.77 18.25
N ALA A 204 17.34 -4.70 17.19
CA ALA A 204 17.57 -3.47 16.43
C ALA A 204 16.30 -2.95 15.74
N LYS A 205 15.51 -3.86 15.14
CA LYS A 205 14.16 -3.59 14.59
C LYS A 205 13.24 -3.01 15.68
N THR A 206 13.22 -3.62 16.88
CA THR A 206 12.42 -3.17 18.03
C THR A 206 12.84 -1.80 18.56
N VAL A 207 14.14 -1.56 18.75
CA VAL A 207 14.67 -0.25 19.19
C VAL A 207 14.39 0.85 18.16
N GLY A 208 14.49 0.55 16.86
CA GLY A 208 14.08 1.47 15.80
C GLY A 208 12.59 1.84 15.88
N ALA A 209 11.71 0.85 16.08
CA ALA A 209 10.28 1.09 16.27
C ALA A 209 9.98 1.93 17.52
N MET A 210 10.65 1.67 18.66
CA MET A 210 10.51 2.49 19.87
C MET A 210 10.97 3.93 19.66
N ASN A 211 12.11 4.13 18.98
CA ASN A 211 12.62 5.48 18.66
C ASN A 211 11.66 6.24 17.72
N ARG A 212 11.10 5.56 16.71
CA ARG A 212 10.08 6.12 15.81
C ARG A 212 8.82 6.52 16.60
N LEU A 213 8.30 5.64 17.44
CA LEU A 213 7.09 5.88 18.25
C LEU A 213 7.28 7.04 19.24
N ALA A 214 8.42 7.11 19.92
CA ALA A 214 8.76 8.22 20.81
C ALA A 214 8.90 9.55 20.05
N TRP A 215 9.48 9.53 18.85
CA TRP A 215 9.52 10.70 17.97
C TRP A 215 8.12 11.13 17.54
N MET A 216 7.29 10.22 17.03
CA MET A 216 5.92 10.48 16.58
C MET A 216 5.04 11.04 17.71
N ALA A 217 5.08 10.46 18.91
CA ALA A 217 4.26 10.90 20.04
C ALA A 217 4.44 12.41 20.35
N THR A 218 5.67 12.93 20.22
CA THR A 218 5.97 14.36 20.44
C THR A 218 5.53 15.29 19.29
N VAL A 219 4.87 14.80 18.23
CA VAL A 219 4.25 15.65 17.19
C VAL A 219 2.83 16.06 17.54
N HIS A 220 2.14 15.29 18.40
CA HIS A 220 0.75 15.52 18.79
C HIS A 220 0.55 16.95 19.33
N ASP A 221 1.37 17.32 20.31
CA ASP A 221 1.28 18.61 21.03
C ASP A 221 1.73 19.82 20.18
N VAL A 222 2.29 19.59 18.99
CA VAL A 222 2.58 20.63 17.99
C VAL A 222 1.33 20.97 17.17
N GLY A 223 0.31 20.10 17.18
CA GLY A 223 -0.95 20.31 16.47
C GLY A 223 -0.79 20.27 14.95
N LEU A 224 -1.53 21.15 14.25
CA LEU A 224 -1.45 21.37 12.81
C LEU A 224 -0.63 22.63 12.49
N PRO A 225 -0.11 22.81 11.25
CA PRO A 225 0.71 23.95 10.84
C PRO A 225 0.12 25.34 11.13
N ASN A 226 -1.20 25.47 11.23
CA ASN A 226 -1.92 26.72 11.57
C ASN A 226 -2.52 26.69 12.99
N GLY A 227 -2.06 25.80 13.88
CA GLY A 227 -2.55 25.65 15.25
C GLY A 227 -1.95 26.68 16.23
N THR A 228 -0.66 26.99 16.07
CA THR A 228 0.04 28.08 16.78
C THR A 228 0.99 28.80 15.82
N ASN A 229 1.53 29.95 16.23
CA ASN A 229 2.48 30.71 15.40
C ASN A 229 3.75 29.90 15.09
N GLU A 230 4.19 29.06 16.03
CA GLU A 230 5.42 28.28 15.97
C GLU A 230 5.22 26.89 15.32
N ALA A 231 3.98 26.42 15.17
CA ALA A 231 3.67 25.05 14.75
C ALA A 231 4.26 24.69 13.38
N MET A 232 4.12 25.57 12.38
CA MET A 232 4.65 25.34 11.02
C MET A 232 6.17 25.16 11.03
N ASP A 233 6.89 26.03 11.74
CA ASP A 233 8.35 25.94 11.86
C ASP A 233 8.77 24.72 12.71
N ALA A 234 8.06 24.40 13.79
CA ALA A 234 8.35 23.23 14.59
C ALA A 234 8.21 21.93 13.78
N LEU A 235 7.14 21.80 12.98
CA LEU A 235 6.95 20.68 12.07
C LEU A 235 8.05 20.62 10.98
N ALA A 236 8.43 21.76 10.40
CA ALA A 236 9.50 21.83 9.39
C ALA A 236 10.87 21.46 9.96
N HIS A 237 11.21 21.89 11.18
CA HIS A 237 12.46 21.46 11.85
C HIS A 237 12.45 19.98 12.19
N ARG A 238 11.30 19.41 12.58
CA ARG A 238 11.15 17.97 12.84
C ARG A 238 11.30 17.15 11.56
N ALA A 239 10.71 17.57 10.44
CA ALA A 239 10.91 16.93 9.15
C ALA A 239 12.39 16.96 8.71
N ARG A 240 13.05 18.12 8.80
CA ARG A 240 14.50 18.25 8.52
C ARG A 240 15.36 17.32 9.39
N ALA A 241 14.96 17.03 10.62
CA ALA A 241 15.63 16.07 11.49
C ALA A 241 15.45 14.61 11.01
N VAL A 242 14.25 14.23 10.54
CA VAL A 242 13.99 12.91 9.93
C VAL A 242 14.74 12.78 8.60
N SER A 243 14.67 13.78 7.72
CA SER A 243 15.42 13.82 6.45
C SER A 243 16.93 13.65 6.68
N LYS A 244 17.49 14.31 7.70
CA LYS A 244 18.90 14.13 8.11
C LYS A 244 19.19 12.71 8.63
N LEU A 245 18.28 12.11 9.39
CA LEU A 245 18.41 10.73 9.88
C LEU A 245 18.39 9.72 8.72
N CYS A 246 17.47 9.89 7.76
CA CYS A 246 17.44 9.10 6.53
C CYS A 246 18.72 9.27 5.71
N LYS A 247 19.23 10.51 5.57
CA LYS A 247 20.47 10.81 4.84
C LYS A 247 21.72 10.14 5.46
N LEU A 248 21.73 9.85 6.76
CA LEU A 248 22.80 9.07 7.40
C LEU A 248 22.80 7.58 7.00
N LYS A 249 21.71 7.08 6.43
CA LYS A 249 21.61 5.72 5.85
C LYS A 249 21.74 5.68 4.33
N ASP A 250 21.84 6.83 3.65
CA ASP A 250 21.88 6.94 2.18
C ASP A 250 23.17 6.36 1.57
N ASN A 251 23.19 5.03 1.42
CA ASN A 251 24.28 4.23 0.87
C ASN A 251 23.77 3.30 -0.25
N ASP A 252 24.68 2.59 -0.92
CA ASP A 252 24.32 1.75 -2.08
C ASP A 252 23.57 0.45 -1.75
N GLU A 253 23.43 0.10 -0.46
CA GLU A 253 22.62 -1.04 0.04
C GLU A 253 21.21 -0.59 0.48
N SER A 254 21.03 0.69 0.83
CA SER A 254 19.84 1.24 1.48
C SER A 254 18.58 1.37 0.61
N GLY A 255 18.75 1.32 -0.72
CA GLY A 255 17.65 1.44 -1.68
C GLY A 255 17.01 2.83 -1.84
N PHE A 256 17.16 3.78 -0.90
CA PHE A 256 16.40 5.05 -0.88
C PHE A 256 16.40 5.80 -2.22
N ARG A 257 17.58 5.96 -2.84
CA ARG A 257 17.76 6.62 -4.16
C ARG A 257 16.92 6.02 -5.28
N TYR A 258 16.48 4.78 -5.15
CA TYR A 258 15.80 4.03 -6.20
C TYR A 258 14.31 3.80 -5.92
N MET A 259 13.73 4.36 -4.85
CA MET A 259 12.34 4.08 -4.44
C MET A 259 11.25 4.78 -5.28
N ALA A 260 11.62 5.78 -6.07
CA ALA A 260 10.71 6.58 -6.91
C ALA A 260 9.84 5.73 -7.89
N THR A 261 8.65 6.25 -8.20
CA THR A 261 7.58 5.62 -9.00
C THR A 261 8.06 4.90 -10.27
N PRO A 262 8.97 5.46 -11.10
CA PRO A 262 9.40 4.79 -12.33
C PRO A 262 10.12 3.46 -12.11
N ASN A 263 10.87 3.31 -11.02
CA ASN A 263 11.50 2.02 -10.70
C ASN A 263 10.45 1.00 -10.23
N VAL A 264 9.39 1.44 -9.56
CA VAL A 264 8.26 0.56 -9.20
C VAL A 264 7.52 0.07 -10.45
N ALA A 265 7.40 0.91 -11.49
CA ALA A 265 6.86 0.48 -12.79
C ALA A 265 7.76 -0.58 -13.47
N ALA A 266 9.09 -0.48 -13.33
CA ALA A 266 10.02 -1.50 -13.79
C ALA A 266 9.96 -2.80 -12.93
N ASP A 267 9.72 -2.68 -11.63
CA ASP A 267 9.42 -3.83 -10.75
C ASP A 267 8.14 -4.54 -11.25
N MET A 268 7.07 -3.80 -11.55
CA MET A 268 5.83 -4.35 -12.11
C MET A 268 6.05 -5.09 -13.42
N LYS A 269 6.92 -4.59 -14.32
CA LYS A 269 7.27 -5.32 -15.55
C LYS A 269 8.01 -6.64 -15.23
N SER A 270 8.88 -6.61 -14.21
CA SER A 270 9.61 -7.79 -13.72
C SER A 270 8.67 -8.83 -13.07
N ILE A 271 7.61 -8.39 -12.40
CA ILE A 271 6.56 -9.26 -11.81
C ILE A 271 5.80 -10.02 -12.91
N ILE A 272 5.44 -9.35 -14.02
CA ILE A 272 4.75 -9.98 -15.17
C ILE A 272 5.64 -11.08 -15.76
N ASP A 273 6.88 -10.76 -16.09
CA ASP A 273 7.81 -11.70 -16.74
C ASP A 273 8.13 -12.89 -15.84
N ALA A 274 8.25 -12.67 -14.52
CA ALA A 274 8.46 -13.73 -13.54
C ALA A 274 7.21 -14.59 -13.28
N HIS A 275 5.99 -14.04 -13.45
CA HIS A 275 4.75 -14.80 -13.36
C HIS A 275 4.56 -15.71 -14.59
N ASP A 276 4.70 -15.16 -15.80
CA ASP A 276 4.62 -15.92 -17.05
C ASP A 276 5.63 -17.07 -17.08
N GLY A 277 6.90 -16.80 -16.72
CA GLY A 277 7.94 -17.82 -16.64
C GLY A 277 7.65 -18.89 -15.58
N TRP A 278 7.02 -18.54 -14.46
CA TRP A 278 6.61 -19.51 -13.44
C TRP A 278 5.43 -20.39 -13.88
N LEU A 279 4.46 -19.84 -14.62
CA LEU A 279 3.39 -20.63 -15.24
C LEU A 279 3.96 -21.64 -16.25
N GLU A 280 4.90 -21.20 -17.10
CA GLU A 280 5.55 -22.05 -18.11
C GLU A 280 6.42 -23.15 -17.48
N GLU A 281 7.30 -22.81 -16.53
CA GLU A 281 8.26 -23.75 -15.94
C GLU A 281 7.60 -24.89 -15.15
N ASN A 282 6.37 -24.69 -14.67
CA ASN A 282 5.58 -25.69 -13.94
C ASN A 282 4.49 -26.35 -14.80
N GLY A 283 4.21 -25.84 -16.00
CA GLY A 283 3.20 -26.40 -16.91
C GLY A 283 1.75 -26.28 -16.40
N PHE A 284 1.43 -25.21 -15.67
CA PHE A 284 0.10 -25.01 -15.07
C PHE A 284 -1.01 -24.73 -16.10
N GLU A 285 -2.24 -25.12 -15.78
CA GLU A 285 -3.43 -24.77 -16.58
C GLU A 285 -3.77 -23.28 -16.41
N THR A 286 -3.62 -22.50 -17.47
CA THR A 286 -3.94 -21.07 -17.45
C THR A 286 -5.39 -20.79 -17.87
N VAL A 287 -6.06 -19.93 -17.11
CA VAL A 287 -7.41 -19.43 -17.43
C VAL A 287 -7.31 -18.01 -17.99
N ALA A 288 -7.52 -17.87 -19.29
CA ALA A 288 -7.52 -16.57 -19.97
C ALA A 288 -8.64 -15.66 -19.45
N LEU A 289 -8.36 -14.34 -19.37
CA LEU A 289 -9.29 -13.36 -18.81
C LEU A 289 -10.63 -13.35 -19.58
N GLY A 290 -11.74 -13.52 -18.86
CA GLY A 290 -13.10 -13.53 -19.45
C GLY A 290 -13.55 -14.84 -20.10
N ALA A 291 -12.69 -15.88 -20.18
CA ALA A 291 -12.99 -17.12 -20.90
C ALA A 291 -14.28 -17.85 -20.43
N ARG A 292 -14.63 -17.74 -19.14
CA ARG A 292 -15.79 -18.43 -18.51
C ARG A 292 -17.08 -17.59 -18.45
N LEU A 293 -17.25 -16.62 -19.35
CA LEU A 293 -18.40 -15.68 -19.37
C LEU A 293 -19.10 -15.58 -20.74
N ARG A 294 -18.81 -16.49 -21.68
CA ARG A 294 -19.10 -16.29 -23.11
C ARG A 294 -20.05 -17.34 -23.70
N SER A 295 -20.79 -16.96 -24.73
CA SER A 295 -21.37 -17.93 -25.67
C SER A 295 -20.26 -18.57 -26.52
N PRO A 296 -20.33 -19.86 -26.88
CA PRO A 296 -19.38 -20.51 -27.81
C PRO A 296 -19.28 -19.85 -29.20
N SER A 297 -20.18 -18.93 -29.54
CA SER A 297 -20.23 -18.20 -30.81
C SER A 297 -19.36 -16.93 -30.86
N GLU A 298 -18.71 -16.54 -29.77
CA GLU A 298 -17.98 -15.27 -29.68
C GLU A 298 -16.45 -15.45 -29.79
N ALA A 299 -15.79 -14.61 -30.59
CA ALA A 299 -14.34 -14.65 -30.76
C ALA A 299 -13.60 -14.31 -29.45
N ALA A 300 -12.69 -15.20 -29.03
CA ALA A 300 -11.91 -15.12 -27.78
C ALA A 300 -11.25 -13.74 -27.58
N PRO A 301 -11.12 -13.25 -26.33
CA PRO A 301 -10.52 -11.94 -26.10
C PRO A 301 -9.00 -12.01 -26.38
N PRO A 302 -8.34 -10.89 -26.71
CA PRO A 302 -6.89 -10.88 -26.82
C PRO A 302 -6.23 -11.38 -25.53
N SER A 303 -5.24 -12.27 -25.66
CA SER A 303 -4.45 -12.78 -24.54
C SER A 303 -3.81 -11.64 -23.76
N THR A 304 -3.76 -11.81 -22.44
CA THR A 304 -3.12 -10.86 -21.51
C THR A 304 -1.73 -11.31 -21.10
N LYS A 305 -1.27 -12.50 -21.52
CA LYS A 305 0.11 -12.97 -21.35
C LYS A 305 1.12 -11.91 -21.81
N GLY A 306 2.18 -11.70 -21.03
CA GLY A 306 3.17 -10.64 -21.24
C GLY A 306 2.65 -9.22 -20.96
N LYS A 307 1.44 -9.07 -20.41
CA LYS A 307 0.79 -7.78 -20.16
C LYS A 307 0.25 -7.65 -18.74
N LEU A 308 0.20 -6.40 -18.29
CA LEU A 308 -0.32 -6.00 -16.99
C LEU A 308 -1.84 -6.03 -16.98
N VAL A 309 -2.41 -6.78 -16.03
CA VAL A 309 -3.79 -6.64 -15.56
C VAL A 309 -3.70 -6.01 -14.17
N TYR A 310 -4.22 -4.80 -14.00
CA TYR A 310 -3.94 -3.96 -12.83
C TYR A 310 -5.13 -3.10 -12.40
N TRP A 311 -5.28 -2.91 -11.09
CA TRP A 311 -6.17 -1.91 -10.49
C TRP A 311 -5.39 -1.13 -9.43
N GLY A 312 -5.07 0.12 -9.76
CA GLY A 312 -4.39 1.06 -8.88
C GLY A 312 -5.37 2.03 -8.26
N PHE A 313 -5.25 2.23 -6.95
CA PHE A 313 -6.05 3.19 -6.18
C PHE A 313 -5.17 4.38 -5.76
N SER A 314 -5.72 5.60 -5.74
CA SER A 314 -5.02 6.78 -5.21
C SER A 314 -3.66 7.01 -5.91
N TYR A 315 -2.54 7.16 -5.19
CA TYR A 315 -1.18 7.16 -5.78
C TYR A 315 -0.89 5.96 -6.71
N GLY A 316 -1.52 4.81 -6.52
CA GLY A 316 -1.44 3.66 -7.43
C GLY A 316 -1.93 3.98 -8.85
N THR A 317 -2.75 5.03 -9.03
CA THR A 317 -3.12 5.54 -10.36
C THR A 317 -1.96 6.25 -11.06
N LEU A 318 -1.09 6.98 -10.34
CA LEU A 318 0.13 7.55 -10.91
C LEU A 318 1.08 6.43 -11.34
N LEU A 319 1.27 5.43 -10.48
CA LEU A 319 2.07 4.25 -10.81
C LEU A 319 1.56 3.52 -12.05
N GLY A 320 0.24 3.35 -12.20
CA GLY A 320 -0.38 2.76 -13.39
C GLY A 320 -0.21 3.62 -14.66
N GLN A 321 -0.32 4.95 -14.54
CA GLN A 321 -0.02 5.88 -15.65
C GLN A 321 1.46 5.77 -16.06
N THR A 322 2.39 5.79 -15.11
CA THR A 322 3.83 5.68 -15.36
C THR A 322 4.20 4.35 -16.00
N PHE A 323 3.60 3.23 -15.57
CA PHE A 323 3.75 1.94 -16.25
C PHE A 323 3.24 2.00 -17.70
N ALA A 324 2.06 2.59 -17.94
CA ALA A 324 1.51 2.69 -19.29
C ALA A 324 2.34 3.61 -20.21
N ALA A 325 2.96 4.66 -19.66
CA ALA A 325 3.87 5.54 -20.37
C ALA A 325 5.22 4.85 -20.70
N MET A 326 5.78 4.06 -19.77
CA MET A 326 7.05 3.36 -19.96
C MET A 326 6.94 2.08 -20.81
N TYR A 327 5.84 1.35 -20.69
CA TYR A 327 5.62 0.02 -21.27
C TYR A 327 4.26 -0.10 -21.98
N PRO A 328 3.92 0.77 -22.96
CA PRO A 328 2.60 0.82 -23.59
C PRO A 328 2.15 -0.51 -24.22
N ASP A 329 3.07 -1.27 -24.81
CA ASP A 329 2.80 -2.61 -25.37
C ASP A 329 2.46 -3.67 -24.31
N SER A 330 2.89 -3.46 -23.07
CA SER A 330 2.62 -4.34 -21.92
C SER A 330 1.32 -3.98 -21.19
N VAL A 331 0.47 -3.09 -21.73
CA VAL A 331 -0.83 -2.73 -21.14
C VAL A 331 -1.90 -3.75 -21.54
N GLY A 332 -2.45 -4.50 -20.58
CA GLY A 332 -3.48 -5.54 -20.80
C GLY A 332 -4.88 -5.09 -20.37
N ARG A 333 -5.03 -4.72 -19.09
CA ARG A 333 -6.20 -4.03 -18.52
C ARG A 333 -5.72 -3.19 -17.34
N LEU A 334 -5.89 -1.87 -17.39
CA LEU A 334 -5.50 -0.96 -16.31
C LEU A 334 -6.74 -0.21 -15.85
N ILE A 335 -7.10 -0.38 -14.57
CA ILE A 335 -8.09 0.43 -13.87
C ILE A 335 -7.35 1.40 -12.96
N LEU A 336 -7.67 2.69 -13.09
CA LEU A 336 -7.06 3.77 -12.32
C LEU A 336 -8.19 4.51 -11.58
N ASP A 337 -8.27 4.31 -10.27
CA ASP A 337 -9.41 4.70 -9.43
C ASP A 337 -9.00 5.69 -8.33
N GLY A 338 -9.64 6.86 -8.28
CA GLY A 338 -9.18 8.01 -7.49
C GLY A 338 -7.87 8.55 -8.06
N VAL A 339 -7.96 9.30 -9.15
CA VAL A 339 -6.84 9.53 -10.07
C VAL A 339 -5.97 10.72 -9.63
N VAL A 340 -4.67 10.46 -9.48
CA VAL A 340 -3.64 11.49 -9.27
C VAL A 340 -3.26 12.14 -10.60
N ASN A 341 -3.22 13.47 -10.61
CA ASN A 341 -2.89 14.28 -11.79
C ASN A 341 -1.36 14.35 -12.01
N SER A 342 -0.84 13.57 -12.97
CA SER A 342 0.59 13.46 -13.26
C SER A 342 1.23 14.79 -13.67
N HIS A 343 0.49 15.67 -14.36
CA HIS A 343 0.94 17.00 -14.81
C HIS A 343 1.17 18.00 -13.66
N THR A 344 0.87 17.62 -12.42
CA THR A 344 1.14 18.43 -11.23
C THR A 344 1.91 17.71 -10.13
N TYR A 345 2.02 16.37 -10.16
CA TYR A 345 2.63 15.57 -9.09
C TYR A 345 4.16 15.78 -8.96
N ASP A 346 4.82 16.16 -10.04
CA ASP A 346 6.24 16.53 -10.07
C ASP A 346 6.58 17.80 -9.25
N ARG A 347 5.56 18.51 -8.72
CA ARG A 347 5.67 19.86 -8.17
C ARG A 347 5.39 19.94 -6.67
N PRO A 348 6.08 20.83 -5.94
CA PRO A 348 5.76 21.24 -4.57
C PRO A 348 4.46 22.06 -4.42
N THR A 349 3.41 21.71 -5.17
CA THR A 349 2.02 22.19 -5.04
C THR A 349 0.97 21.12 -5.40
N TRP A 350 1.36 19.86 -5.65
CA TRP A 350 0.48 18.82 -6.21
C TRP A 350 -0.82 18.53 -5.45
N TRP A 351 -0.84 18.75 -4.13
CA TRP A 351 -2.04 18.62 -3.30
C TRP A 351 -3.04 19.76 -3.56
N VAL A 352 -2.58 20.94 -3.96
CA VAL A 352 -3.43 22.14 -4.18
C VAL A 352 -4.21 22.05 -5.48
N SER A 353 -3.72 21.32 -6.48
CA SER A 353 -4.48 20.93 -7.67
C SER A 353 -5.45 19.78 -7.38
N THR A 354 -5.06 18.85 -6.50
CA THR A 354 -5.66 17.51 -6.41
C THR A 354 -6.62 17.32 -5.21
N MET A 355 -6.66 18.20 -4.21
CA MET A 355 -7.45 17.97 -2.97
C MET A 355 -8.50 19.08 -2.71
N ARG A 356 -9.22 19.47 -3.76
CA ARG A 356 -10.13 20.63 -3.75
C ARG A 356 -11.53 20.32 -3.23
N ASP A 357 -12.02 19.11 -3.42
CA ASP A 357 -13.40 18.75 -3.08
C ASP A 357 -13.59 18.41 -1.59
N SER A 358 -12.56 18.55 -0.75
CA SER A 358 -12.65 18.28 0.69
C SER A 358 -13.76 19.07 1.40
N ASP A 359 -13.89 20.37 1.11
CA ASP A 359 -14.96 21.18 1.68
C ASP A 359 -16.34 20.80 1.11
N ALA A 360 -16.43 20.39 -0.16
CA ALA A 360 -17.67 19.91 -0.76
C ALA A 360 -18.13 18.58 -0.13
N VAL A 361 -17.21 17.67 0.21
CA VAL A 361 -17.53 16.43 0.95
C VAL A 361 -17.92 16.76 2.41
N LEU A 362 -17.33 17.79 3.04
CA LEU A 362 -17.74 18.26 4.36
C LEU A 362 -19.16 18.88 4.35
N ASP A 363 -19.51 19.67 3.32
CA ASP A 363 -20.89 20.17 3.15
C ASP A 363 -21.90 19.02 3.04
N LYS A 364 -21.51 17.92 2.38
CA LYS A 364 -22.32 16.71 2.28
C LYS A 364 -22.50 15.99 3.63
N PHE A 365 -21.56 16.08 4.58
CA PHE A 365 -21.75 15.58 5.95
C PHE A 365 -22.94 16.28 6.64
N PHE A 366 -23.00 17.62 6.59
CA PHE A 366 -24.11 18.38 7.18
C PHE A 366 -25.43 18.11 6.46
N TYR A 367 -25.41 18.06 5.13
CA TYR A 367 -26.59 17.75 4.30
C TYR A 367 -27.17 16.37 4.60
N TYR A 368 -26.35 15.31 4.59
CA TYR A 368 -26.83 13.96 4.88
C TYR A 368 -27.24 13.79 6.35
N CYS A 369 -26.56 14.44 7.29
CA CYS A 369 -26.96 14.43 8.70
C CYS A 369 -28.36 15.04 8.90
N HIS A 370 -28.61 16.22 8.32
CA HIS A 370 -29.93 16.85 8.38
C HIS A 370 -31.02 15.98 7.70
N LEU A 371 -30.72 15.38 6.54
CA LEU A 371 -31.63 14.44 5.87
C LEU A 371 -31.88 13.14 6.65
N ALA A 372 -30.99 12.76 7.57
CA ALA A 372 -31.11 11.55 8.40
C ALA A 372 -31.96 11.77 9.67
N LYS A 373 -32.19 13.03 10.06
CA LYS A 373 -32.95 13.41 11.27
C LYS A 373 -32.45 12.66 12.51
N GLU A 374 -33.34 12.02 13.26
CA GLU A 374 -33.07 11.19 14.45
C GLU A 374 -31.95 10.15 14.25
N ALA A 375 -31.69 9.69 13.02
CA ALA A 375 -30.59 8.76 12.75
C ALA A 375 -29.19 9.42 12.75
N CYS A 376 -29.10 10.75 12.64
CA CYS A 376 -27.86 11.50 12.88
C CYS A 376 -27.87 12.09 14.29
N PRO A 377 -26.97 11.66 15.21
CA PRO A 377 -26.92 12.20 16.57
C PRO A 377 -26.77 13.72 16.66
N LEU A 378 -26.13 14.35 15.67
CA LEU A 378 -25.88 15.81 15.64
C LEU A 378 -27.09 16.64 15.15
N HIS A 379 -28.17 16.02 14.65
CA HIS A 379 -29.43 16.68 14.31
C HIS A 379 -30.23 17.07 15.58
N ARG A 380 -31.15 18.03 15.48
CA ARG A 380 -32.08 18.42 16.56
C ARG A 380 -33.48 18.66 16.02
N ASP A 381 -34.50 18.35 16.81
CA ASP A 381 -35.88 18.71 16.49
C ASP A 381 -36.03 20.23 16.44
N GLY A 382 -36.41 20.74 15.27
CA GLY A 382 -36.45 22.18 14.98
C GLY A 382 -35.32 22.70 14.10
N ASP A 383 -34.36 21.87 13.66
CA ASP A 383 -33.44 22.24 12.59
C ASP A 383 -34.21 22.63 11.31
N GLU A 384 -33.99 23.83 10.79
CA GLU A 384 -34.59 24.31 9.54
C GLU A 384 -33.76 23.87 8.32
N GLY A 385 -32.47 23.59 8.51
CA GLY A 385 -31.60 23.09 7.44
C GLY A 385 -30.24 22.55 7.90
N PRO A 386 -29.36 22.18 6.94
CA PRO A 386 -27.99 21.76 7.24
C PRO A 386 -27.16 22.80 8.01
N SER A 387 -27.50 24.10 7.89
CA SER A 387 -26.88 25.22 8.61
C SER A 387 -26.89 25.06 10.13
N ASP A 388 -27.92 24.44 10.69
CA ASP A 388 -28.05 24.26 12.15
C ASP A 388 -27.08 23.17 12.63
N VAL A 389 -26.83 22.15 11.80
CA VAL A 389 -25.78 21.14 12.00
C VAL A 389 -24.39 21.75 11.84
N VAL A 390 -24.20 22.65 10.86
CA VAL A 390 -22.95 23.41 10.66
C VAL A 390 -22.60 24.21 11.92
N GLU A 391 -23.54 24.97 12.50
CA GLU A 391 -23.24 25.80 13.68
C GLU A 391 -22.91 24.95 14.92
N ARG A 392 -23.51 23.76 15.08
CA ARG A 392 -23.13 22.83 16.17
C ARG A 392 -21.73 22.23 15.98
N TYR A 393 -21.35 21.88 14.75
CA TYR A 393 -19.97 21.51 14.41
C TYR A 393 -18.99 22.66 14.67
N GLN A 394 -19.29 23.86 14.15
CA GLN A 394 -18.44 25.05 14.35
C GLN A 394 -18.38 25.49 15.81
N HIS A 395 -19.42 25.23 16.62
CA HIS A 395 -19.38 25.41 18.07
C HIS A 395 -18.32 24.51 18.70
N VAL A 396 -18.35 23.19 18.44
CA VAL A 396 -17.34 22.24 18.98
C VAL A 396 -15.93 22.64 18.55
N MET A 397 -15.71 22.99 17.28
CA MET A 397 -14.39 23.39 16.78
C MET A 397 -13.87 24.69 17.45
N ARG A 398 -14.73 25.71 17.60
CA ARG A 398 -14.37 26.96 18.32
C ARG A 398 -14.13 26.72 19.81
N THR A 399 -14.92 25.87 20.45
CA THR A 399 -14.77 25.53 21.87
C THR A 399 -13.45 24.81 22.11
N LEU A 400 -13.09 23.79 21.31
CA LEU A 400 -11.78 23.11 21.43
C LEU A 400 -10.59 24.00 21.10
N ARG A 401 -10.74 24.98 20.19
CA ARG A 401 -9.69 25.97 19.90
C ARG A 401 -9.44 26.90 21.09
N ALA A 402 -10.49 27.27 21.82
CA ALA A 402 -10.40 28.16 22.99
C ALA A 402 -9.98 27.42 24.27
N GLN A 403 -10.47 26.18 24.45
CA GLN A 403 -10.21 25.31 25.60
C GLN A 403 -10.14 23.84 25.13
N PRO A 404 -8.93 23.30 24.89
CA PRO A 404 -8.73 21.88 24.66
C PRO A 404 -9.29 21.04 25.82
N ILE A 405 -9.89 19.90 25.50
CA ILE A 405 -10.40 18.99 26.54
C ILE A 405 -9.22 18.24 27.15
N LEU A 406 -9.11 18.33 28.47
CA LEU A 406 -8.11 17.61 29.28
C LEU A 406 -8.81 16.44 29.97
N ALA A 407 -8.40 15.22 29.65
CA ALA A 407 -8.97 13.99 30.19
C ALA A 407 -7.88 13.10 30.80
N VAL A 408 -8.28 12.06 31.53
CA VAL A 408 -7.44 10.91 31.85
C VAL A 408 -8.10 9.70 31.20
N SER A 409 -7.35 8.91 30.44
CA SER A 409 -7.90 7.70 29.82
C SER A 409 -8.15 6.63 30.87
N ASP A 410 -9.39 6.14 30.97
CA ASP A 410 -9.79 5.03 31.85
C ASP A 410 -9.04 3.72 31.56
N ILE A 411 -8.39 3.61 30.39
CA ILE A 411 -7.75 2.39 29.89
C ILE A 411 -6.26 2.36 30.24
N THR A 412 -5.55 3.47 30.03
CA THR A 412 -4.09 3.58 30.25
C THR A 412 -3.74 4.29 31.55
N ASN A 413 -4.71 4.97 32.19
CA ASN A 413 -4.50 5.91 33.31
C ASN A 413 -3.45 7.00 32.99
N THR A 414 -3.37 7.42 31.71
CA THR A 414 -2.51 8.54 31.26
C THR A 414 -3.34 9.79 31.03
N PRO A 415 -2.78 11.00 31.29
CA PRO A 415 -3.41 12.23 30.83
C PRO A 415 -3.47 12.27 29.30
N VAL A 416 -4.54 12.86 28.77
CA VAL A 416 -4.73 13.06 27.33
C VAL A 416 -5.31 14.45 27.09
N MET A 417 -4.87 15.09 26.00
CA MET A 417 -5.42 16.35 25.51
C MET A 417 -6.11 16.07 24.18
N LEU A 418 -7.33 16.58 23.98
CA LEU A 418 -7.99 16.58 22.68
C LEU A 418 -7.97 18.00 22.10
N LEU A 419 -7.32 18.17 20.96
CA LEU A 419 -7.21 19.45 20.26
C LEU A 419 -8.27 19.55 19.14
N GLU A 420 -8.57 20.79 18.71
CA GLU A 420 -9.29 21.01 17.45
C GLU A 420 -8.61 20.31 16.27
N ALA A 421 -7.26 20.32 16.27
CA ALA A 421 -6.42 19.68 15.26
C ALA A 421 -6.74 18.19 15.07
N ASP A 422 -7.12 17.48 16.13
CA ASP A 422 -7.36 16.05 16.09
C ASP A 422 -8.75 15.73 15.55
N LEU A 423 -9.76 16.54 15.88
CA LEU A 423 -11.05 16.46 15.20
C LEU A 423 -10.94 16.85 13.73
N LYS A 424 -10.10 17.82 13.38
CA LYS A 424 -9.90 18.25 11.99
C LYS A 424 -9.24 17.14 11.16
N ARG A 425 -8.22 16.45 11.72
CA ARG A 425 -7.63 15.23 11.15
C ARG A 425 -8.65 14.10 11.05
N ALA A 426 -9.40 13.82 12.11
CA ALA A 426 -10.41 12.76 12.13
C ALA A 426 -11.55 13.02 11.14
N MET A 427 -12.01 14.26 11.00
CA MET A 427 -13.01 14.64 10.00
C MET A 427 -12.44 14.53 8.59
N PHE A 428 -11.19 14.93 8.34
CA PHE A 428 -10.54 14.73 7.03
C PHE A 428 -10.46 13.25 6.63
N VAL A 429 -10.08 12.36 7.56
CA VAL A 429 -10.18 10.90 7.37
C VAL A 429 -11.64 10.49 7.16
N GLY A 430 -12.57 11.11 7.89
CA GLY A 430 -14.02 10.97 7.73
C GLY A 430 -14.52 11.19 6.30
N LEU A 431 -13.90 12.10 5.54
CA LEU A 431 -14.24 12.38 4.15
C LEU A 431 -13.89 11.20 3.21
N TYR A 432 -12.93 10.33 3.54
CA TYR A 432 -12.50 9.22 2.66
C TYR A 432 -13.60 8.17 2.45
N SER A 433 -14.39 7.85 3.49
CA SER A 433 -15.50 6.88 3.41
C SER A 433 -16.76 7.43 4.10
N PRO A 434 -17.47 8.39 3.45
CA PRO A 434 -18.61 9.09 4.02
C PRO A 434 -19.69 8.17 4.59
N VAL A 435 -20.04 7.11 3.86
CA VAL A 435 -21.12 6.19 4.22
C VAL A 435 -20.92 5.55 5.60
N LYS A 436 -19.66 5.32 5.98
CA LYS A 436 -19.28 4.68 7.25
C LYS A 436 -18.87 5.66 8.33
N LEU A 437 -18.10 6.68 7.95
CA LEU A 437 -17.47 7.58 8.91
C LEU A 437 -18.37 8.74 9.32
N PHE A 438 -19.29 9.21 8.47
CA PHE A 438 -20.19 10.30 8.84
C PHE A 438 -21.07 9.96 10.07
N PRO A 439 -21.66 8.76 10.21
CA PRO A 439 -22.34 8.35 11.45
C PRO A 439 -21.44 8.39 12.69
N LEU A 440 -20.17 7.99 12.58
CA LEU A 440 -19.20 8.02 13.67
C LEU A 440 -18.80 9.46 14.03
N MET A 441 -18.47 10.29 13.04
CA MET A 441 -18.13 11.69 13.26
C MET A 441 -19.29 12.46 13.88
N ALA A 442 -20.53 12.24 13.45
CA ALA A 442 -21.71 12.85 14.06
C ALA A 442 -21.88 12.45 15.53
N MET A 443 -21.61 11.19 15.89
CA MET A 443 -21.64 10.74 17.30
C MET A 443 -20.55 11.43 18.14
N ILE A 444 -19.35 11.62 17.59
CA ILE A 444 -18.23 12.29 18.27
C ILE A 444 -18.57 13.77 18.48
N PHE A 445 -19.01 14.47 17.44
CA PHE A 445 -19.40 15.88 17.51
C PHE A 445 -20.62 16.11 18.41
N ASP A 446 -21.60 15.20 18.43
CA ASP A 446 -22.76 15.30 19.31
C ASP A 446 -22.38 15.18 20.79
N LYS A 447 -21.61 14.15 21.17
CA LYS A 447 -21.11 13.98 22.54
C LYS A 447 -20.32 15.19 23.03
N LEU A 448 -19.48 15.74 22.17
CA LEU A 448 -18.70 16.95 22.44
C LEU A 448 -19.59 18.19 22.59
N TYR A 449 -20.57 18.37 21.71
CA TYR A 449 -21.53 19.47 21.77
C TYR A 449 -22.40 19.40 23.05
N ALA A 450 -22.73 18.20 23.50
CA ALA A 450 -23.45 17.93 24.74
C ALA A 450 -22.56 17.95 26.01
N GLY A 451 -21.25 18.17 25.89
CA GLY A 451 -20.32 18.30 27.03
C GLY A 451 -20.03 17.00 27.78
N TYR A 452 -20.04 15.85 27.11
CA TYR A 452 -19.68 14.57 27.71
C TYR A 452 -18.20 14.51 28.11
N ASP A 453 -17.91 13.87 29.25
CA ASP A 453 -16.55 13.47 29.61
C ASP A 453 -16.02 12.39 28.65
N LEU A 454 -14.80 12.59 28.17
CA LEU A 454 -14.12 11.72 27.21
C LEU A 454 -13.05 10.81 27.83
N GLY A 455 -12.88 10.78 29.15
CA GLY A 455 -11.96 9.82 29.80
C GLY A 455 -12.27 8.35 29.47
N SER A 456 -13.56 8.06 29.25
CA SER A 456 -14.08 6.75 28.81
C SER A 456 -14.08 6.53 27.29
N PHE A 457 -13.65 7.51 26.49
CA PHE A 457 -13.63 7.41 25.03
C PHE A 457 -12.34 6.75 24.56
N ASP A 458 -12.43 5.46 24.19
CA ASP A 458 -11.32 4.57 23.77
C ASP A 458 -10.38 5.13 22.68
N GLY A 459 -10.84 6.10 21.86
CA GLY A 459 -9.97 6.80 20.89
C GLY A 459 -9.12 7.95 21.45
N VAL A 460 -9.46 8.48 22.63
CA VAL A 460 -8.74 9.57 23.28
C VAL A 460 -7.50 8.99 23.95
N GLY A 461 -6.37 9.10 23.24
CA GLY A 461 -5.07 8.67 23.72
C GLY A 461 -4.74 7.20 23.44
N ALA A 462 -5.20 6.61 22.34
CA ALA A 462 -4.98 5.20 21.98
C ALA A 462 -3.51 4.79 21.69
N TRP A 463 -2.52 5.67 21.89
CA TRP A 463 -1.10 5.42 21.58
C TRP A 463 -0.35 4.57 22.64
N PRO A 464 -0.49 4.77 23.96
CA PRO A 464 0.25 3.97 24.96
C PRO A 464 -0.24 2.52 25.06
N THR A 465 -1.49 2.24 24.68
CA THR A 465 -2.06 0.87 24.63
C THR A 465 -1.27 -0.08 23.74
N LEU A 466 -0.62 0.42 22.67
CA LEU A 466 0.25 -0.41 21.83
C LEU A 466 1.56 -0.80 22.53
N MET A 467 1.97 -0.11 23.60
CA MET A 467 3.14 -0.46 24.41
C MET A 467 2.85 -1.56 25.45
N CYS A 468 1.58 -1.95 25.64
CA CYS A 468 1.16 -2.92 26.66
C CYS A 468 1.20 -4.39 26.21
N HIS A 469 1.57 -4.68 24.96
CA HIS A 469 1.71 -6.04 24.43
C HIS A 469 3.15 -6.55 24.53
N THR A 470 3.33 -7.80 24.98
CA THR A 470 4.65 -8.44 25.15
C THR A 470 5.37 -8.70 23.83
N ASP A 471 4.62 -9.00 22.77
CA ASP A 471 5.10 -8.92 21.40
C ASP A 471 4.76 -7.55 20.84
N LEU A 472 5.76 -6.66 20.74
CA LEU A 472 5.68 -5.38 20.04
C LEU A 472 5.68 -5.58 18.51
N GLY A 473 4.85 -6.51 18.03
CA GLY A 473 4.59 -6.78 16.61
C GLY A 473 3.74 -5.68 15.98
N PHE A 474 4.25 -4.45 15.95
CA PHE A 474 3.66 -3.35 15.19
C PHE A 474 3.57 -3.76 13.71
N PRO A 475 2.37 -3.82 13.09
CA PRO A 475 2.23 -3.97 11.64
C PRO A 475 2.49 -2.62 10.94
N TYR A 476 3.50 -1.88 11.41
CA TYR A 476 3.78 -0.51 10.97
C TYR A 476 4.87 -0.52 9.91
N PHE A 477 4.43 -0.46 8.67
CA PHE A 477 5.32 -0.18 7.55
C PHE A 477 5.81 1.27 7.69
N PRO A 478 7.11 1.53 7.49
CA PRO A 478 7.72 2.77 7.95
C PRO A 478 7.16 3.98 7.21
N GLU A 479 6.74 4.99 7.97
CA GLU A 479 6.28 6.29 7.45
C GLU A 479 7.28 6.90 6.48
N GLU A 480 8.58 6.69 6.71
CA GLU A 480 9.64 7.26 5.89
C GLU A 480 9.62 6.75 4.43
N SER A 481 8.85 5.71 4.10
CA SER A 481 8.52 5.33 2.71
C SER A 481 7.73 6.39 1.95
N GLN A 482 6.81 7.11 2.62
CA GLN A 482 5.97 8.13 1.98
C GLN A 482 6.79 9.34 1.48
N PRO A 483 7.68 9.97 2.28
CA PRO A 483 8.59 11.00 1.75
C PRO A 483 9.68 10.40 0.86
N ALA A 484 10.20 9.19 1.13
CA ALA A 484 11.20 8.57 0.26
C ALA A 484 10.73 8.34 -1.18
N ILE A 485 9.42 8.18 -1.39
CA ILE A 485 8.79 8.13 -2.71
C ILE A 485 8.35 9.54 -3.13
N GLY A 486 7.42 10.16 -2.39
CA GLY A 486 6.75 11.41 -2.78
C GLY A 486 7.65 12.64 -2.86
N CYS A 487 8.79 12.67 -2.17
CA CYS A 487 9.79 13.73 -2.29
C CYS A 487 10.87 13.42 -3.35
N SER A 488 11.01 12.15 -3.75
CA SER A 488 11.95 11.69 -4.79
C SER A 488 11.33 11.66 -6.19
N ASP A 489 9.99 11.60 -6.28
CA ASP A 489 9.22 11.80 -7.51
C ASP A 489 9.11 13.29 -7.94
N GLN A 490 9.39 14.22 -7.02
CA GLN A 490 9.34 15.67 -7.31
C GLN A 490 10.57 16.12 -8.10
N GLN A 491 10.39 16.37 -9.40
CA GLN A 491 11.43 16.97 -10.25
C GLN A 491 11.68 18.45 -9.93
N VAL A 492 10.64 19.18 -9.50
CA VAL A 492 10.72 20.62 -9.24
C VAL A 492 11.00 20.88 -7.75
N LYS A 493 12.01 21.70 -7.43
CA LYS A 493 12.30 22.10 -6.03
C LYS A 493 11.45 23.32 -5.60
N ARG A 494 11.12 23.39 -4.30
CA ARG A 494 10.23 24.41 -3.72
C ARG A 494 10.90 25.78 -3.66
N ASN A 495 10.33 26.77 -4.36
CA ASN A 495 10.77 28.17 -4.29
C ASN A 495 9.98 29.02 -3.28
N ALA A 496 8.65 28.86 -3.21
CA ALA A 496 7.78 29.61 -2.28
C ALA A 496 7.91 29.09 -0.83
N THR A 497 7.71 29.94 0.18
CA THR A 497 7.77 29.56 1.60
C THR A 497 6.60 28.64 1.99
N LEU A 498 6.70 27.96 3.14
CA LEU A 498 5.59 27.16 3.68
C LEU A 498 4.37 28.03 4.03
N GLU A 499 4.58 29.27 4.49
CA GLU A 499 3.50 30.22 4.75
C GLU A 499 2.81 30.66 3.44
N GLU A 500 3.58 30.96 2.39
CA GLU A 500 3.04 31.29 1.07
C GLU A 500 2.24 30.12 0.49
N LEU A 501 2.77 28.88 0.57
CA LEU A 501 2.06 27.68 0.12
C LEU A 501 0.78 27.43 0.93
N TYR A 502 0.81 27.61 2.25
CA TYR A 502 -0.39 27.48 3.09
C TYR A 502 -1.44 28.55 2.73
N LYS A 503 -1.00 29.80 2.51
CA LYS A 503 -1.86 30.93 2.12
C LYS A 503 -2.46 30.79 0.72
N GLU A 504 -1.78 30.10 -0.20
CA GLU A 504 -2.38 29.71 -1.49
C GLU A 504 -3.32 28.51 -1.34
N THR A 505 -2.96 27.49 -0.54
CA THR A 505 -3.79 26.28 -0.34
C THR A 505 -5.11 26.60 0.36
N SER A 506 -5.09 27.44 1.39
CA SER A 506 -6.25 27.83 2.21
C SER A 506 -7.31 28.67 1.47
N LYS A 507 -7.06 29.07 0.22
CA LYS A 507 -8.07 29.65 -0.68
C LYS A 507 -9.00 28.60 -1.30
N TYR A 508 -8.60 27.33 -1.30
CA TYR A 508 -9.31 26.24 -2.00
C TYR A 508 -9.95 25.23 -1.06
N THR A 509 -9.48 25.13 0.20
CA THR A 509 -9.97 24.13 1.16
C THR A 509 -9.66 24.54 2.59
N SER A 510 -10.64 24.38 3.49
CA SER A 510 -10.49 24.61 4.92
C SER A 510 -9.48 23.65 5.57
N PHE A 511 -9.18 22.52 4.94
CA PHE A 511 -8.23 21.49 5.39
C PHE A 511 -6.77 21.75 4.97
N ALA A 512 -6.45 22.92 4.41
CA ALA A 512 -5.12 23.27 3.90
C ALA A 512 -3.94 23.01 4.86
N ASP A 513 -4.17 23.07 6.16
CA ASP A 513 -3.20 22.77 7.23
C ASP A 513 -2.97 21.26 7.41
N VAL A 514 -4.03 20.45 7.33
CA VAL A 514 -3.92 18.98 7.23
C VAL A 514 -3.14 18.60 5.98
N LEU A 515 -3.46 19.22 4.83
CA LEU A 515 -2.84 18.88 3.54
C LEU A 515 -1.35 19.24 3.47
N ILE A 516 -0.97 20.47 3.84
CA ILE A 516 0.44 20.89 3.75
C ILE A 516 1.36 20.08 4.68
N SER A 517 0.83 19.43 5.71
CA SER A 517 1.58 18.51 6.56
C SER A 517 2.23 17.35 5.77
N LEU A 518 1.60 16.89 4.68
CA LEU A 518 2.14 15.85 3.79
C LEU A 518 3.37 16.29 2.99
N MET A 519 3.72 17.57 3.03
CA MET A 519 4.78 18.20 2.24
C MET A 519 5.80 18.94 3.08
N ILE A 520 5.45 19.32 4.31
CA ILE A 520 6.41 19.64 5.36
C ILE A 520 7.35 18.44 5.59
N SER A 521 6.89 17.20 5.42
CA SER A 521 7.72 15.98 5.46
C SER A 521 8.88 15.96 4.45
N CYS A 522 8.78 16.68 3.32
CA CYS A 522 9.86 16.83 2.34
C CYS A 522 10.91 17.89 2.73
N GLU A 523 10.73 18.62 3.83
CA GLU A 523 11.66 19.67 4.23
C GLU A 523 13.05 19.10 4.54
N GLY A 524 14.05 19.58 3.80
CA GLY A 524 15.42 19.10 3.90
C GLY A 524 15.65 17.69 3.34
N TRP A 525 14.73 17.13 2.55
CA TRP A 525 14.96 15.87 1.84
C TRP A 525 16.06 16.04 0.80
N ASP A 526 17.20 15.37 1.02
CA ASP A 526 18.44 15.52 0.24
C ASP A 526 18.96 14.16 -0.27
N ILE A 527 18.06 13.23 -0.58
CA ILE A 527 18.39 11.97 -1.23
C ILE A 527 18.02 12.06 -2.71
N GLU A 528 19.02 12.01 -3.58
CA GLU A 528 18.86 12.17 -5.02
C GLU A 528 18.29 10.89 -5.65
N ALA A 529 17.20 11.04 -6.41
CA ALA A 529 16.54 9.94 -7.09
C ALA A 529 17.33 9.45 -8.31
N LYS A 530 17.31 8.14 -8.55
CA LYS A 530 17.86 7.48 -9.73
C LYS A 530 16.76 6.72 -10.47
N PHE A 531 16.54 7.11 -11.72
CA PHE A 531 15.48 6.56 -12.56
C PHE A 531 15.98 5.42 -13.48
N PRO A 532 15.09 4.52 -13.94
CA PRO A 532 15.42 3.46 -14.88
C PRO A 532 15.49 4.03 -16.31
N ARG A 533 15.60 3.15 -17.32
CA ARG A 533 15.35 3.49 -18.73
C ARG A 533 14.24 2.58 -19.30
N PRO A 534 13.43 3.02 -20.28
CA PRO A 534 13.44 4.35 -20.92
C PRO A 534 13.03 5.48 -19.97
N ASP A 535 13.31 6.72 -20.37
CA ASP A 535 12.98 7.91 -19.59
C ASP A 535 11.46 8.05 -19.49
N TRP A 536 10.95 8.04 -18.26
CA TRP A 536 9.53 7.78 -17.95
C TRP A 536 8.59 8.94 -18.27
N ASP A 537 9.13 10.16 -18.26
CA ASP A 537 8.43 11.43 -18.45
C ASP A 537 8.43 11.89 -19.91
N ALA A 538 9.28 11.33 -20.78
CA ALA A 538 9.31 11.64 -22.21
C ALA A 538 7.94 11.49 -22.89
N ASN A 539 7.16 10.49 -22.49
CA ASN A 539 5.81 10.25 -23.00
C ASN A 539 4.71 11.09 -22.31
N PHE A 540 4.97 11.68 -21.13
CA PHE A 540 4.09 12.68 -20.51
C PHE A 540 4.36 14.11 -20.98
N GLN A 541 5.57 14.37 -21.48
CA GLN A 541 5.97 15.64 -22.12
C GLN A 541 5.61 15.68 -23.62
N SER A 542 5.16 14.54 -24.18
CA SER A 542 4.63 14.44 -25.54
C SER A 542 3.31 15.23 -25.69
N PRO A 543 3.09 15.95 -26.80
CA PRO A 543 1.77 16.51 -27.14
C PRO A 543 0.80 15.44 -27.68
N ASP A 544 1.33 14.31 -28.18
CA ASP A 544 0.54 13.20 -28.72
C ASP A 544 0.22 12.19 -27.60
N PRO A 545 -1.05 11.79 -27.41
CA PRO A 545 -1.46 10.80 -26.40
C PRO A 545 -0.79 9.44 -26.58
N VAL A 546 -0.44 8.80 -25.46
CA VAL A 546 0.22 7.49 -25.45
C VAL A 546 -0.73 6.42 -25.98
N ASN A 547 -0.36 5.81 -27.11
CA ASN A 547 -1.06 4.67 -27.68
C ASN A 547 -0.65 3.39 -26.94
N THR A 548 -1.60 2.73 -26.29
CA THR A 548 -1.36 1.55 -25.43
C THR A 548 -1.96 0.29 -26.03
N SER A 549 -1.43 -0.87 -25.66
CA SER A 549 -1.86 -2.18 -26.20
C SER A 549 -3.30 -2.58 -25.86
N PHE A 550 -3.93 -1.87 -24.92
CA PHE A 550 -5.37 -1.89 -24.66
C PHE A 550 -5.77 -0.59 -23.94
N PRO A 551 -6.92 0.06 -24.26
CA PRO A 551 -7.27 1.34 -23.64
C PRO A 551 -7.47 1.24 -22.12
N ILE A 552 -7.05 2.29 -21.41
CA ILE A 552 -7.10 2.38 -19.94
C ILE A 552 -8.51 2.75 -19.46
N LEU A 553 -8.91 2.25 -18.29
CA LEU A 553 -10.10 2.66 -17.57
C LEU A 553 -9.74 3.63 -16.44
N PHE A 554 -10.26 4.85 -16.50
CA PHE A 554 -10.17 5.85 -15.43
C PHE A 554 -11.52 5.91 -14.67
N ALA A 555 -11.46 6.00 -13.35
CA ALA A 555 -12.61 6.08 -12.46
C ALA A 555 -12.42 7.19 -11.42
N GLY A 556 -13.50 7.90 -11.10
CA GLY A 556 -13.50 8.91 -10.04
C GLY A 556 -14.90 9.17 -9.51
N ASN A 557 -14.98 9.67 -8.29
CA ASN A 557 -16.25 10.06 -7.66
C ASN A 557 -16.54 11.54 -7.95
N THR A 558 -17.82 11.92 -8.04
CA THR A 558 -18.23 13.33 -8.25
C THR A 558 -17.55 14.28 -7.26
N HIS A 559 -17.40 13.87 -5.99
CA HIS A 559 -16.59 14.57 -4.99
C HIS A 559 -15.66 13.60 -4.25
N ASP A 560 -14.43 13.46 -4.77
CA ASP A 560 -13.34 12.77 -4.09
C ASP A 560 -12.44 13.81 -3.41
N ASN A 561 -12.34 13.73 -2.07
CA ASN A 561 -11.63 14.71 -1.26
C ASN A 561 -10.10 14.72 -1.45
N VAL A 562 -9.55 13.70 -2.11
CA VAL A 562 -8.11 13.45 -2.28
C VAL A 562 -7.67 13.50 -3.76
N THR A 563 -8.54 13.10 -4.69
CA THR A 563 -8.28 12.93 -6.13
C THR A 563 -9.55 13.12 -6.96
N PRO A 564 -9.91 14.34 -7.41
CA PRO A 564 -11.27 14.70 -7.79
C PRO A 564 -11.56 14.23 -9.22
N LEU A 565 -12.83 14.09 -9.61
CA LEU A 565 -13.21 13.61 -10.95
C LEU A 565 -12.46 14.31 -12.10
N LYS A 566 -12.19 15.62 -11.97
CA LYS A 566 -11.42 16.37 -12.96
C LYS A 566 -10.05 15.76 -13.25
N ALA A 567 -9.36 15.20 -12.26
CA ALA A 567 -8.07 14.54 -12.49
C ALA A 567 -8.23 13.25 -13.32
N ALA A 568 -9.27 12.44 -13.09
CA ALA A 568 -9.58 11.27 -13.92
C ALA A 568 -9.90 11.67 -15.37
N VAL A 569 -10.68 12.74 -15.55
CA VAL A 569 -11.04 13.28 -16.86
C VAL A 569 -9.82 13.87 -17.57
N ASP A 570 -9.03 14.72 -16.91
CA ASP A 570 -7.84 15.34 -17.50
C ASP A 570 -6.76 14.30 -17.88
N MET A 571 -6.49 13.32 -16.99
CA MET A 571 -5.47 12.30 -17.26
C MET A 571 -5.88 11.30 -18.33
N SER A 572 -7.18 11.09 -18.56
CA SER A 572 -7.66 10.26 -19.68
C SER A 572 -7.17 10.76 -21.05
N GLN A 573 -6.95 12.07 -21.19
CA GLN A 573 -6.49 12.69 -22.44
C GLN A 573 -5.03 12.36 -22.77
N ASN A 574 -4.25 11.91 -21.79
CA ASN A 574 -2.87 11.47 -21.99
C ASN A 574 -2.78 10.10 -22.72
N PHE A 575 -3.90 9.41 -22.94
CA PHE A 575 -3.93 8.02 -23.46
C PHE A 575 -4.99 7.82 -24.55
N VAL A 576 -4.61 7.15 -25.65
CA VAL A 576 -5.50 6.92 -26.80
C VAL A 576 -6.73 6.09 -26.39
N SER A 577 -7.92 6.63 -26.65
CA SER A 577 -9.22 5.97 -26.43
C SER A 577 -9.51 5.54 -24.98
N ALA A 578 -8.81 6.08 -23.98
CA ALA A 578 -9.04 5.72 -22.58
C ALA A 578 -10.44 6.13 -22.09
N GLY A 579 -11.18 5.21 -21.47
CA GLY A 579 -12.55 5.47 -21.02
C GLY A 579 -12.60 6.05 -19.62
N VAL A 580 -13.60 6.88 -19.36
CA VAL A 580 -13.92 7.40 -18.00
C VAL A 580 -15.31 6.94 -17.57
N PHE A 581 -15.46 6.61 -16.29
CA PHE A 581 -16.76 6.69 -15.63
C PHE A 581 -16.71 7.46 -14.31
N GLU A 582 -17.82 8.10 -13.99
CA GLU A 582 -18.07 8.82 -12.75
C GLU A 582 -18.99 7.99 -11.84
N LEU A 583 -18.60 7.79 -10.59
CA LEU A 583 -19.50 7.35 -9.53
C LEU A 583 -20.13 8.59 -8.89
N GLU A 584 -21.47 8.68 -8.90
CA GLU A 584 -22.21 9.86 -8.46
C GLU A 584 -22.35 9.96 -6.92
N ALA A 585 -21.20 9.93 -6.25
CA ALA A 585 -21.08 9.84 -4.79
C ALA A 585 -19.93 10.71 -4.23
N GLU A 586 -19.82 10.70 -2.91
CA GLU A 586 -18.75 11.32 -2.14
C GLU A 586 -17.71 10.30 -1.64
N GLY A 587 -16.47 10.77 -1.47
CA GLY A 587 -15.36 10.06 -0.82
C GLY A 587 -14.26 9.60 -1.77
N HIS A 588 -13.24 8.93 -1.23
CA HIS A 588 -12.02 8.62 -1.98
C HIS A 588 -12.09 7.26 -2.70
N THR A 589 -11.90 7.26 -4.03
CA THR A 589 -12.02 6.08 -4.93
C THR A 589 -13.42 5.45 -4.97
N THR A 590 -13.71 4.58 -5.93
CA THR A 590 -14.99 3.84 -5.99
C THR A 590 -15.20 2.89 -4.79
N MET A 591 -14.18 2.63 -3.98
CA MET A 591 -14.27 1.94 -2.69
C MET A 591 -14.82 2.81 -1.53
N ALA A 592 -15.24 4.05 -1.80
CA ALA A 592 -15.91 4.89 -0.79
C ALA A 592 -17.40 4.56 -0.60
N THR A 593 -18.10 4.16 -1.66
CA THR A 593 -19.56 4.03 -1.72
C THR A 593 -19.99 2.89 -2.65
N VAL A 594 -20.87 2.00 -2.19
CA VAL A 594 -21.40 0.88 -3.00
C VAL A 594 -22.19 1.36 -4.22
N SER A 595 -21.86 0.85 -5.42
CA SER A 595 -22.68 0.96 -6.65
C SER A 595 -22.59 -0.29 -7.52
N ALA A 596 -23.73 -0.93 -7.79
CA ALA A 596 -23.86 -2.03 -8.74
C ALA A 596 -23.55 -1.59 -10.19
N CYS A 597 -23.70 -0.29 -10.49
CA CYS A 597 -23.31 0.27 -11.79
C CYS A 597 -21.79 0.32 -11.94
N ALA A 598 -21.08 0.89 -10.96
CA ALA A 598 -19.61 0.97 -10.96
C ALA A 598 -18.97 -0.43 -11.04
N VAL A 599 -19.42 -1.36 -10.19
CA VAL A 599 -19.00 -2.77 -10.22
C VAL A 599 -19.21 -3.40 -11.60
N LYS A 600 -20.35 -3.14 -12.25
CA LYS A 600 -20.61 -3.64 -13.61
C LYS A 600 -19.66 -3.05 -14.65
N LYS A 601 -19.31 -1.75 -14.56
CA LYS A 601 -18.32 -1.12 -15.47
C LYS A 601 -16.94 -1.78 -15.32
N ILE A 602 -16.47 -1.94 -14.07
CA ILE A 602 -15.21 -2.62 -13.72
C ILE A 602 -15.17 -4.06 -14.28
N HIS A 603 -16.19 -4.85 -13.98
CA HIS A 603 -16.29 -6.24 -14.44
C HIS A 603 -16.36 -6.37 -15.97
N ASP A 604 -17.15 -5.52 -16.65
CA ASP A 604 -17.29 -5.55 -18.11
C ASP A 604 -16.01 -5.06 -18.83
N TYR A 605 -15.26 -4.13 -18.25
CA TYR A 605 -13.94 -3.73 -18.75
C TYR A 605 -12.93 -4.88 -18.67
N LEU A 606 -12.78 -5.50 -17.50
CA LEU A 606 -11.86 -6.62 -17.29
C LEU A 606 -12.22 -7.80 -18.21
N HIS A 607 -13.41 -8.37 -18.04
CA HIS A 607 -13.77 -9.65 -18.65
C HIS A 607 -14.28 -9.58 -20.09
N LYS A 608 -14.84 -8.44 -20.52
CA LYS A 608 -15.39 -8.28 -21.89
C LYS A 608 -14.60 -7.29 -22.74
N GLY A 609 -13.69 -6.52 -22.14
CA GLY A 609 -12.97 -5.44 -22.84
C GLY A 609 -13.87 -4.26 -23.22
N ILE A 610 -15.01 -4.08 -22.52
CA ILE A 610 -15.92 -2.96 -22.79
C ILE A 610 -15.37 -1.72 -22.07
N VAL A 611 -14.83 -0.79 -22.85
CA VAL A 611 -14.32 0.50 -22.37
C VAL A 611 -15.48 1.52 -22.37
N PRO A 612 -15.69 2.30 -21.29
CA PRO A 612 -16.58 3.46 -21.28
C PRO A 612 -16.20 4.52 -22.34
N PRO A 613 -17.07 5.49 -22.63
CA PRO A 613 -16.73 6.60 -23.52
C PRO A 613 -15.46 7.34 -23.09
N HIS A 614 -14.62 7.67 -24.06
CA HIS A 614 -13.54 8.64 -23.88
C HIS A 614 -14.13 10.05 -23.79
N PRO A 615 -13.72 10.89 -22.82
CA PRO A 615 -14.22 12.26 -22.72
C PRO A 615 -13.98 13.06 -24.00
N ALA A 616 -15.01 13.77 -24.46
CA ALA A 616 -14.95 14.62 -25.65
C ALA A 616 -14.91 16.10 -25.24
N ILE A 617 -14.10 16.89 -25.95
CA ILE A 617 -14.05 18.34 -25.83
C ILE A 617 -15.36 18.92 -26.40
N ALA A 618 -16.14 19.58 -25.54
CA ALA A 618 -17.35 20.28 -25.90
C ALA A 618 -17.06 21.64 -26.56
N ALA A 619 -18.09 22.28 -27.12
CA ALA A 619 -17.96 23.53 -27.87
C ALA A 619 -17.48 24.75 -27.04
N ASP A 620 -17.50 24.65 -25.71
CA ASP A 620 -16.98 25.65 -24.77
C ASP A 620 -15.55 25.33 -24.26
N GLY A 621 -14.95 24.24 -24.72
CA GLY A 621 -13.64 23.75 -24.28
C GLY A 621 -13.65 22.89 -23.01
N THR A 622 -14.82 22.62 -22.42
CA THR A 622 -14.93 21.66 -21.30
C THR A 622 -14.85 20.21 -21.81
N LEU A 623 -14.37 19.29 -20.99
CA LEU A 623 -14.47 17.84 -21.27
C LEU A 623 -15.82 17.31 -20.78
N SER A 624 -16.42 16.41 -21.55
CA SER A 624 -17.77 15.88 -21.29
C SER A 624 -17.98 14.46 -21.86
N GLY A 625 -19.14 13.84 -21.61
CA GLY A 625 -19.58 12.65 -22.35
C GLY A 625 -19.16 11.29 -21.80
N TRP A 626 -18.56 11.22 -20.61
CA TRP A 626 -18.29 9.97 -19.90
C TRP A 626 -19.54 9.31 -19.33
N ASP A 627 -19.43 8.03 -18.96
CA ASP A 627 -20.47 7.28 -18.27
C ASP A 627 -20.68 7.78 -16.83
N LYS A 628 -21.93 7.87 -16.37
CA LYS A 628 -22.29 8.13 -14.96
C LYS A 628 -22.94 6.90 -14.32
N CYS A 629 -22.61 6.66 -13.06
CA CYS A 629 -23.12 5.55 -12.27
C CYS A 629 -23.68 6.05 -10.91
N PRO A 630 -24.99 5.92 -10.65
CA PRO A 630 -25.55 6.32 -9.36
C PRO A 630 -25.13 5.35 -8.23
N PRO A 631 -25.05 5.83 -6.98
CA PRO A 631 -24.80 4.99 -5.82
C PRO A 631 -26.03 4.19 -5.41
N ASP A 632 -25.80 3.05 -4.74
CA ASP A 632 -26.85 2.20 -4.16
C ASP A 632 -27.00 2.38 -2.64
N GLU A 633 -26.07 3.09 -1.98
CA GLU A 633 -26.12 3.51 -0.57
C GLU A 633 -25.73 5.00 -0.41
N GLN A 634 -26.09 5.60 0.71
CA GLN A 634 -25.68 6.95 1.14
C GLN A 634 -25.40 6.94 2.66
N PRO A 635 -24.71 7.95 3.23
CA PRO A 635 -24.60 8.10 4.68
C PRO A 635 -25.96 8.02 5.37
N TRP A 636 -26.04 7.24 6.47
CA TRP A 636 -27.28 6.85 7.18
C TRP A 636 -28.35 6.09 6.37
N LYS A 637 -28.14 5.82 5.08
CA LYS A 637 -29.05 5.10 4.18
C LYS A 637 -28.32 3.92 3.52
N PRO A 638 -28.08 2.83 4.27
CA PRO A 638 -27.44 1.63 3.72
C PRO A 638 -28.26 1.04 2.57
N PHE A 639 -27.62 0.33 1.65
CA PHE A 639 -28.33 -0.24 0.50
C PHE A 639 -29.48 -1.16 0.94
N GLY A 640 -30.67 -0.89 0.40
CA GLY A 640 -31.83 -1.77 0.53
C GLY A 640 -31.81 -2.83 -0.57
N ALA A 641 -32.24 -4.06 -0.25
CA ALA A 641 -32.41 -5.12 -1.24
C ALA A 641 -33.58 -4.81 -2.18
N ARG A 642 -33.34 -4.00 -3.22
CA ARG A 642 -34.30 -3.67 -4.28
C ARG A 642 -34.79 -4.96 -4.93
N ALA A 643 -36.10 -5.08 -5.16
CA ALA A 643 -36.80 -6.30 -5.61
C ALA A 643 -36.41 -6.85 -7.01
N HIS A 644 -35.38 -6.28 -7.65
CA HIS A 644 -34.88 -6.65 -8.96
C HIS A 644 -33.38 -6.98 -8.98
N MET A 645 -32.68 -6.89 -7.84
CA MET A 645 -31.26 -7.27 -7.76
C MET A 645 -31.08 -8.78 -7.69
N GLN A 646 -30.10 -9.30 -8.43
CA GLN A 646 -29.76 -10.72 -8.44
C GLN A 646 -28.98 -11.12 -7.17
N ALA A 647 -29.11 -12.38 -6.74
CA ALA A 647 -28.45 -12.88 -5.53
C ALA A 647 -26.91 -12.91 -5.62
N GLU A 648 -26.32 -12.75 -6.81
CA GLU A 648 -24.89 -12.50 -6.99
C GLU A 648 -24.55 -11.03 -6.71
N GLN A 649 -25.29 -10.09 -7.32
CA GLN A 649 -25.15 -8.65 -7.05
C GLN A 649 -25.28 -8.34 -5.56
N VAL A 650 -26.32 -8.84 -4.88
CA VAL A 650 -26.53 -8.62 -3.44
C VAL A 650 -25.32 -9.07 -2.61
N ARG A 651 -24.69 -10.21 -2.95
CA ARG A 651 -23.46 -10.68 -2.28
C ARG A 651 -22.26 -9.78 -2.57
N THR A 652 -22.10 -9.27 -3.79
CA THR A 652 -21.05 -8.30 -4.11
C THR A 652 -21.23 -7.00 -3.32
N LEU A 653 -22.42 -6.39 -3.32
CA LEU A 653 -22.70 -5.16 -2.57
C LEU A 653 -22.48 -5.35 -1.06
N GLN A 654 -22.78 -6.55 -0.54
CA GLN A 654 -22.54 -6.88 0.86
C GLN A 654 -21.06 -7.04 1.20
N ALA A 655 -20.26 -7.67 0.33
CA ALA A 655 -18.80 -7.75 0.49
C ALA A 655 -18.13 -6.35 0.52
N PHE A 656 -18.53 -5.45 -0.39
CA PHE A 656 -18.11 -4.04 -0.35
C PHE A 656 -18.44 -3.38 1.00
N ARG A 657 -19.68 -3.52 1.48
CA ARG A 657 -20.09 -2.99 2.78
C ARG A 657 -19.23 -3.51 3.94
N ASP A 658 -18.80 -4.76 3.91
CA ASP A 658 -17.96 -5.36 4.96
C ASP A 658 -16.51 -4.87 4.87
N VAL A 659 -16.01 -4.57 3.66
CA VAL A 659 -14.70 -3.94 3.44
C VAL A 659 -14.67 -2.47 3.81
N HIS A 660 -15.73 -1.72 3.51
CA HIS A 660 -15.86 -0.34 3.98
C HIS A 660 -15.82 -0.32 5.54
N ALA A 661 -16.25 -1.40 6.22
CA ALA A 661 -16.11 -1.51 7.68
C ALA A 661 -14.68 -1.84 8.15
N GLU A 662 -13.95 -2.77 7.50
CA GLU A 662 -12.55 -3.05 7.85
C GLU A 662 -11.62 -1.88 7.53
N ILE A 663 -11.78 -1.22 6.38
CA ILE A 663 -10.98 -0.05 6.00
C ILE A 663 -11.12 1.04 7.06
N VAL A 664 -12.35 1.30 7.54
CA VAL A 664 -12.58 2.20 8.67
C VAL A 664 -11.92 1.71 9.96
N ARG A 665 -11.96 0.42 10.27
CA ARG A 665 -11.26 -0.17 11.43
C ARG A 665 -9.72 -0.10 11.35
N ARG A 666 -9.15 0.12 10.15
CA ARG A 666 -7.71 0.28 9.90
C ARG A 666 -7.27 1.74 9.75
N LEU A 667 -8.13 2.63 9.24
CA LEU A 667 -7.87 4.07 9.11
C LEU A 667 -8.14 4.85 10.41
N ALA A 668 -9.06 4.37 11.23
CA ALA A 668 -9.11 4.76 12.64
C ALA A 668 -7.93 4.10 13.39
N PRO A 669 -7.33 4.77 14.40
CA PRO A 669 -6.44 4.08 15.35
C PRO A 669 -7.20 2.93 16.02
N PRO A 670 -6.50 1.87 16.49
CA PRO A 670 -7.11 0.59 16.88
C PRO A 670 -8.02 0.73 18.11
N THR A 671 -9.25 1.11 17.83
CA THR A 671 -10.30 1.43 18.80
C THR A 671 -11.30 0.29 18.85
N LYS A 672 -11.45 -0.30 20.04
CA LYS A 672 -12.49 -1.26 20.36
C LYS A 672 -13.82 -0.54 20.61
N PHE A 673 -14.31 0.13 19.57
CA PHE A 673 -15.70 0.55 19.50
C PHE A 673 -16.61 -0.69 19.64
N ARG A 674 -17.06 -0.96 20.87
CA ARG A 674 -18.19 -1.84 21.14
C ARG A 674 -19.46 -1.17 20.64
N LEU A 675 -19.70 -1.29 19.33
CA LEU A 675 -21.03 -1.21 18.79
C LEU A 675 -21.83 -2.41 19.33
N PHE A 676 -23.09 -2.18 19.66
CA PHE A 676 -24.05 -3.11 20.28
C PHE A 676 -23.82 -3.41 21.77
N ASP A 677 -24.61 -2.73 22.61
CA ASP A 677 -25.52 -3.37 23.58
C ASP A 677 -26.59 -2.37 24.04
N TYR A 678 -27.44 -1.93 23.09
CA TYR A 678 -28.77 -1.31 23.28
C TYR A 678 -29.59 -1.48 21.99
#